data_AF-A0AA42W6L5-F1
#
_entry.id   AF-A0AA42W6L5-F1
#
_cell.length_a   1.000
_cell.length_b   1.000
_cell.length_c   1.000
_cell.angle_alpha   90.00
_cell.angle_beta   90.00
_cell.angle_gamma   90.00
#
_symmetry.space_group_name_H-M   'P 1'
#
loop_
_entity.id
_entity.type
_entity.pdbx_description
1 polymer ?
#
loop_
_entity_poly.entity_id
_entity_poly.type
_entity_poly.pdbx_seq_one_letter_code
_entity_poly.pdbx_strand_id
1 'polypeptide(L)'
;MPETSNSNAIVIDLNSSNHSQPVTEGSQLIQRVAYENLLSKLSENIKQAQNFAKTTTRHRSVDDDGYALGSGLTYFIDGTRGAGKSTFLRYAYQHLGHQGKGERPNRNNDVISDRTVNVQPLMYLDPSRIESSEHVLLHILKRLKYLAKCCSDRSADCEREQENFRKYFQDLAGGLHVLSGNRSGLDDLDAELFLDHGLERAADSQRLRGNLHSVIGAVCTMYRADALVLAIDDADTKAELALEVLECLRKYLDTPQVVALVTGDLEMYSLLVQNHFQKDFASEDKGLNADRRKQQDRMVEHLEDQYLLKLFPIQRRVQLKTLHTLSERQSYSVITAGDVGGRPLHTVIDQIATQGLRLRSNADKTLFREHVLKLPVRSVLQLLSTYYKLSESESAKPTDAASEALRAVALSSLYRHDVDVESIAEGDLHATIEAAFNLSVRDGEPDTAVYLRPQARDASLRGAYVSLAADVARLCENNPARAITYMLVTAGSSKIFHLVVKKSGTASAGAEDALELQKKIKQYLSVGRTDNALNWSWHATAALIGASTSNSWELRQGIVGVRTGKQRGANAFDDQLSEALGNLNGRLYPAIAFSQSGVKKPSHTQRYLSIFNTLGLIANLLELDAPAGEDLKKPITNQLNKVRNTPTVSLPNWADLVSIDGDDASGDDDNASPADDNERIALEALVEQVERWLQICAQLKVYFHPSAVLLGKIWNRLYFSLDNISSNMRMSSDKVDQERCVKTMELFSWALINACLVEEVDYHHREDDTLQGAIDRSNPRSSGELVIKKFMALTPGDIDITPTIAPLTFMIASCPLLLGLIKDGSRGTGRELTMESFVTTLGTKLKAIGIQAKLSNQVTCADETWKTIGATTVSKTGSSATGKPKPVQADGE
;
A
#
# COMPACT_ATOMS: atom_id res chain seq x y z
N MET A 1 -33.37 -11.96 -15.10
CA MET A 1 -33.34 -12.30 -16.54
C MET A 1 -32.28 -13.38 -16.71
N PRO A 2 -32.54 -14.48 -17.43
CA PRO A 2 -31.63 -15.61 -17.43
C PRO A 2 -30.38 -15.25 -18.24
N GLU A 3 -29.23 -15.49 -17.60
CA GLU A 3 -27.89 -15.24 -18.09
C GLU A 3 -27.60 -16.09 -19.33
N THR A 4 -27.35 -15.44 -20.45
CA THR A 4 -26.68 -16.06 -21.59
C THR A 4 -25.23 -16.31 -21.20
N SER A 5 -24.85 -17.58 -21.10
CA SER A 5 -23.48 -18.04 -20.91
C SER A 5 -22.55 -17.42 -21.96
N ASN A 6 -21.68 -16.52 -21.53
CA ASN A 6 -20.63 -15.90 -22.36
C ASN A 6 -19.59 -16.97 -22.72
N SER A 7 -19.70 -17.58 -23.90
CA SER A 7 -18.81 -18.64 -24.42
C SER A 7 -17.37 -18.19 -24.73
N ASN A 8 -16.96 -17.00 -24.29
CA ASN A 8 -15.66 -16.39 -24.59
C ASN A 8 -14.89 -15.87 -23.35
N ALA A 9 -15.37 -16.15 -22.13
CA ALA A 9 -14.67 -15.76 -20.91
C ALA A 9 -13.48 -16.69 -20.61
N ILE A 10 -12.35 -16.12 -20.21
CA ILE A 10 -11.18 -16.89 -19.75
C ILE A 10 -11.41 -17.30 -18.30
N VAL A 11 -11.26 -18.60 -18.02
CA VAL A 11 -11.51 -19.17 -16.70
C VAL A 11 -10.20 -19.31 -15.93
N ILE A 12 -10.13 -18.68 -14.76
CA ILE A 12 -9.03 -18.80 -13.79
C ILE A 12 -9.48 -19.74 -12.69
N ASP A 13 -8.95 -20.96 -12.69
CA ASP A 13 -9.20 -21.92 -11.61
C ASP A 13 -8.15 -21.80 -10.50
N LEU A 14 -8.57 -21.37 -9.32
CA LEU A 14 -7.68 -21.20 -8.17
C LEU A 14 -7.26 -22.54 -7.55
N ASN A 15 -7.97 -23.64 -7.81
CA ASN A 15 -7.63 -24.96 -7.28
C ASN A 15 -6.43 -25.60 -7.99
N SER A 16 -6.31 -25.35 -9.29
CA SER A 16 -5.16 -25.78 -10.10
C SER A 16 -3.98 -24.79 -10.09
N SER A 17 -4.20 -23.56 -9.62
CA SER A 17 -3.25 -22.44 -9.71
C SER A 17 -1.88 -22.64 -9.03
N ASN A 18 -1.78 -23.53 -8.04
CA ASN A 18 -0.52 -23.82 -7.33
C ASN A 18 0.35 -24.88 -8.02
N HIS A 19 -0.22 -25.62 -8.97
CA HIS A 19 0.52 -26.66 -9.69
C HIS A 19 0.98 -26.12 -11.03
N SER A 20 2.26 -26.31 -11.33
CA SER A 20 2.84 -26.19 -12.67
C SER A 20 2.31 -27.30 -13.61
N GLN A 21 1.02 -27.62 -13.51
CA GLN A 21 0.35 -28.47 -14.47
C GLN A 21 0.23 -27.67 -15.78
N PRO A 22 0.57 -28.30 -16.92
CA PRO A 22 0.45 -27.64 -18.20
C PRO A 22 -1.01 -27.26 -18.43
N VAL A 23 -1.26 -25.99 -18.74
CA VAL A 23 -2.56 -25.54 -19.22
C VAL A 23 -2.88 -26.31 -20.50
N THR A 24 -3.86 -27.19 -20.45
CA THR A 24 -4.23 -28.07 -21.57
C THR A 24 -5.27 -27.43 -22.49
N GLU A 25 -6.07 -26.50 -21.97
CA GLU A 25 -7.14 -25.84 -22.71
C GLU A 25 -6.85 -24.36 -22.95
N GLY A 26 -7.11 -23.86 -24.16
CA GLY A 26 -6.94 -22.44 -24.50
C GLY A 26 -7.89 -21.50 -23.74
N SER A 27 -8.99 -22.01 -23.20
CA SER A 27 -9.95 -21.31 -22.33
C SER A 27 -9.35 -20.88 -20.98
N GLN A 28 -8.26 -21.53 -20.55
CA GLN A 28 -7.59 -21.27 -19.27
C GLN A 28 -6.30 -20.45 -19.42
N LEU A 29 -5.87 -20.15 -20.66
CA LEU A 29 -4.67 -19.35 -20.90
C LEU A 29 -4.97 -17.86 -20.67
N ILE A 30 -4.44 -17.31 -19.57
CA ILE A 30 -4.62 -15.88 -19.22
C ILE A 30 -4.20 -14.94 -20.36
N GLN A 31 -3.09 -15.25 -21.05
CA GLN A 31 -2.49 -14.44 -22.11
C GLN A 31 -2.90 -14.92 -23.52
N ARG A 32 -4.13 -15.41 -23.70
CA ARG A 32 -4.61 -15.99 -24.97
C ARG A 32 -4.40 -15.09 -26.18
N VAL A 33 -4.69 -13.80 -26.06
CA VAL A 33 -4.50 -12.83 -27.16
C VAL A 33 -3.03 -12.72 -27.58
N ALA A 34 -2.10 -12.75 -26.63
CA ALA A 34 -0.67 -12.71 -26.94
C ALA A 34 -0.23 -13.97 -27.69
N TYR A 35 -0.81 -15.12 -27.35
CA TYR A 35 -0.54 -16.39 -28.03
C TYR A 35 -1.09 -16.39 -29.46
N GLU A 36 -2.33 -15.96 -29.67
CA GLU A 36 -2.93 -15.85 -31.01
C GLU A 36 -2.15 -14.88 -31.92
N ASN A 37 -1.65 -13.77 -31.36
CA ASN A 37 -0.77 -12.84 -32.07
C ASN A 37 0.63 -13.42 -32.37
N LEU A 38 1.17 -14.24 -31.48
CA LEU A 38 2.44 -14.94 -31.74
C LEU A 38 2.27 -15.95 -32.90
N LEU A 39 1.18 -16.71 -32.89
CA LEU A 39 0.88 -17.70 -33.93
C LEU A 39 0.72 -17.08 -35.32
N SER A 40 -0.06 -16.01 -35.43
CA SER A 40 -0.27 -15.31 -36.71
C SER A 40 1.07 -14.81 -37.28
N LYS A 41 1.85 -14.06 -36.48
CA LYS A 41 3.18 -13.57 -36.89
C LYS A 41 4.15 -14.69 -37.26
N LEU A 42 4.16 -15.77 -36.49
CA LEU A 42 5.02 -16.93 -36.76
C LEU A 42 4.66 -17.57 -38.10
N SER A 43 3.38 -17.76 -38.36
CA SER A 43 2.90 -18.33 -39.61
C SER A 43 3.27 -17.47 -40.83
N GLU A 44 3.15 -16.14 -40.72
CA GLU A 44 3.52 -15.19 -41.77
C GLU A 44 5.03 -15.22 -42.04
N ASN A 45 5.84 -15.18 -40.98
CA ASN A 45 7.30 -15.14 -41.11
C ASN A 45 7.86 -16.44 -41.70
N ILE A 46 7.32 -17.61 -41.34
CA ILE A 46 7.74 -18.88 -41.94
C ILE A 46 7.35 -18.93 -43.42
N LYS A 47 6.13 -18.50 -43.79
CA LYS A 47 5.71 -18.44 -45.20
C LYS A 47 6.60 -17.49 -46.02
N GLN A 48 6.96 -16.33 -45.48
CA GLN A 48 7.90 -15.41 -46.12
C GLN A 48 9.28 -16.05 -46.34
N ALA A 49 9.83 -16.72 -45.32
CA ALA A 49 11.11 -17.41 -45.42
C ALA A 49 11.09 -18.53 -46.48
N GLN A 50 10.00 -19.31 -46.56
CA GLN A 50 9.85 -20.34 -47.57
C GLN A 50 9.75 -19.79 -48.99
N ASN A 51 9.04 -18.66 -49.17
CA ASN A 51 8.94 -18.00 -50.47
C ASN A 51 10.30 -17.43 -50.92
N PHE A 52 11.08 -16.89 -49.99
CA PHE A 52 12.44 -16.43 -50.24
C PHE A 52 13.38 -17.60 -50.62
N ALA A 53 13.31 -18.72 -49.90
CA ALA A 53 14.11 -19.91 -50.21
C ALA A 53 13.81 -20.48 -51.61
N LYS A 54 12.55 -20.44 -52.06
CA LYS A 54 12.16 -20.88 -53.41
C LYS A 54 12.70 -19.97 -54.52
N THR A 55 12.78 -18.66 -54.29
CA THR A 55 13.19 -17.66 -55.28
C THR A 55 14.71 -17.52 -55.43
N THR A 56 15.47 -17.87 -54.38
CA THR A 56 16.93 -17.63 -54.30
C THR A 56 17.80 -18.81 -54.79
N THR A 57 17.19 -19.82 -55.43
CA THR A 57 17.83 -21.10 -55.83
C THR A 57 19.00 -21.02 -56.83
N ARG A 58 19.51 -19.84 -57.20
CA ARG A 58 20.49 -19.68 -58.30
C ARG A 58 21.97 -19.51 -57.90
N HIS A 59 22.33 -19.27 -56.65
CA HIS A 59 23.75 -19.19 -56.23
C HIS A 59 23.91 -19.66 -54.77
N ARG A 60 24.30 -20.92 -54.54
CA ARG A 60 24.77 -21.40 -53.23
C ARG A 60 26.24 -21.81 -53.35
N SER A 61 27.14 -21.06 -52.72
CA SER A 61 28.52 -21.50 -52.45
C SER A 61 28.56 -22.32 -51.16
N VAL A 62 29.60 -23.14 -50.98
CA VAL A 62 29.79 -23.97 -49.78
C VAL A 62 29.91 -23.14 -48.49
N ASP A 63 30.34 -21.88 -48.60
CA ASP A 63 30.54 -20.96 -47.48
C ASP A 63 29.33 -20.02 -47.21
N ASP A 64 28.23 -20.14 -47.97
CA ASP A 64 27.02 -19.32 -47.83
C ASP A 64 25.80 -20.23 -47.66
N ASP A 65 25.24 -20.26 -46.44
CA ASP A 65 24.02 -21.01 -46.10
C ASP A 65 22.77 -20.49 -46.86
N GLY A 66 22.92 -19.37 -47.58
CA GLY A 66 21.91 -18.74 -48.42
C GLY A 66 20.91 -17.90 -47.64
N TYR A 67 21.15 -17.70 -46.34
CA TYR A 67 20.32 -16.88 -45.47
C TYR A 67 21.06 -15.60 -45.07
N ALA A 68 20.46 -14.45 -45.35
CA ALA A 68 21.01 -13.17 -44.91
C ALA A 68 21.13 -13.14 -43.37
N LEU A 69 22.15 -12.43 -42.88
CA LEU A 69 22.30 -12.12 -41.45
C LEU A 69 21.01 -11.45 -40.93
N GLY A 70 20.46 -11.97 -39.83
CA GLY A 70 19.18 -11.51 -39.25
C GLY A 70 17.93 -12.22 -39.79
N SER A 71 18.10 -13.29 -40.57
CA SER A 71 17.01 -14.15 -41.05
C SER A 71 16.44 -15.10 -39.98
N GLY A 72 17.12 -15.22 -38.84
CA GLY A 72 16.68 -16.06 -37.72
C GLY A 72 15.34 -15.65 -37.16
N LEU A 73 14.53 -16.63 -36.74
CA LEU A 73 13.20 -16.41 -36.18
C LEU A 73 13.22 -16.46 -34.65
N THR A 74 13.87 -15.47 -34.04
CA THR A 74 13.89 -15.30 -32.59
C THR A 74 12.74 -14.38 -32.12
N TYR A 75 11.87 -14.92 -31.28
CA TYR A 75 10.80 -14.21 -30.60
C TYR A 75 11.13 -14.03 -29.13
N PHE A 76 11.01 -12.80 -28.67
CA PHE A 76 11.27 -12.44 -27.28
C PHE A 76 9.96 -12.28 -26.54
N ILE A 77 9.75 -13.07 -25.48
CA ILE A 77 8.58 -13.01 -24.61
C ILE A 77 8.98 -12.22 -23.38
N ASP A 78 8.62 -10.94 -23.41
CA ASP A 78 8.95 -9.97 -22.40
C ASP A 78 7.90 -9.96 -21.28
N GLY A 79 8.35 -9.85 -20.04
CA GLY A 79 7.46 -9.65 -18.91
C GLY A 79 8.23 -9.64 -17.60
N THR A 80 7.72 -8.87 -16.65
CA THR A 80 8.30 -8.80 -15.30
C THR A 80 8.24 -10.15 -14.58
N ARG A 81 9.00 -10.29 -13.50
CA ARG A 81 8.97 -11.49 -12.66
C ARG A 81 7.55 -11.77 -12.17
N GLY A 82 7.04 -12.98 -12.41
CA GLY A 82 5.67 -13.38 -12.04
C GLY A 82 4.57 -13.02 -13.06
N ALA A 83 4.90 -12.46 -14.23
CA ALA A 83 3.94 -12.17 -15.31
C ALA A 83 3.35 -13.42 -16.01
N GLY A 84 3.90 -14.62 -15.74
CA GLY A 84 3.46 -15.88 -16.34
C GLY A 84 4.27 -16.36 -17.56
N LYS A 85 5.53 -15.89 -17.70
CA LYS A 85 6.45 -16.24 -18.79
C LYS A 85 6.58 -17.74 -19.04
N SER A 86 6.98 -18.51 -18.03
CA SER A 86 7.15 -19.96 -18.13
C SER A 86 5.85 -20.68 -18.50
N THR A 87 4.72 -20.28 -17.92
CA THR A 87 3.41 -20.87 -18.22
C THR A 87 3.02 -20.61 -19.67
N PHE A 88 3.20 -19.37 -20.15
CA PHE A 88 2.94 -18.98 -21.53
C PHE A 88 3.85 -19.73 -22.51
N LEU A 89 5.15 -19.78 -22.22
CA LEU A 89 6.14 -20.46 -23.06
C LEU A 89 5.87 -21.96 -23.16
N ARG A 90 5.56 -22.61 -22.03
CA ARG A 90 5.24 -24.04 -21.99
C ARG A 90 3.97 -24.34 -22.79
N TYR A 91 2.93 -23.51 -22.65
CA TYR A 91 1.71 -23.63 -23.44
C TYR A 91 2.01 -23.49 -24.94
N ALA A 92 2.74 -22.44 -25.32
CA ALA A 92 3.09 -22.19 -26.71
C ALA A 92 3.89 -23.34 -27.30
N TYR A 93 4.95 -23.78 -26.63
CA TYR A 93 5.81 -24.88 -27.05
C TYR A 93 5.04 -26.19 -27.30
N GLN A 94 4.03 -26.49 -26.46
CA GLN A 94 3.21 -27.69 -26.60
C GLN A 94 2.19 -27.60 -27.74
N HIS A 95 1.60 -26.42 -27.99
CA HIS A 95 0.45 -26.30 -28.90
C HIS A 95 0.80 -25.77 -30.30
N LEU A 96 2.00 -25.21 -30.47
CA LEU A 96 2.48 -24.68 -31.76
C LEU A 96 2.42 -25.70 -32.92
N GLY A 97 2.61 -27.00 -32.66
CA GLY A 97 2.66 -28.05 -33.68
C GLY A 97 1.40 -28.91 -33.88
N HIS A 98 0.31 -28.68 -33.11
CA HIS A 98 -0.82 -29.61 -33.05
C HIS A 98 -2.12 -29.17 -33.76
N GLN A 99 -2.13 -28.03 -34.46
CA GLN A 99 -3.32 -27.48 -35.12
C GLN A 99 -3.86 -28.26 -36.35
N GLY A 100 -3.30 -29.44 -36.70
CA GLY A 100 -3.68 -30.18 -37.91
C GLY A 100 -4.05 -31.66 -37.76
N LYS A 101 -4.10 -32.21 -36.53
CA LYS A 101 -4.38 -33.66 -36.34
C LYS A 101 -5.79 -34.00 -35.86
N GLY A 102 -6.66 -33.00 -35.74
CA GLY A 102 -7.98 -33.10 -35.13
C GLY A 102 -9.17 -32.91 -36.07
N GLU A 103 -9.05 -33.13 -37.37
CA GLU A 103 -10.19 -33.32 -38.29
C GLU A 103 -9.64 -33.95 -39.57
N ARG A 104 -10.09 -35.18 -39.89
CA ARG A 104 -9.71 -35.81 -41.16
C ARG A 104 -10.26 -34.93 -42.28
N PRO A 105 -9.44 -34.37 -43.19
CA PRO A 105 -9.98 -33.68 -44.35
C PRO A 105 -10.71 -34.73 -45.18
N ASN A 106 -12.02 -34.55 -45.32
CA ASN A 106 -12.82 -35.34 -46.23
C ASN A 106 -12.21 -35.12 -47.62
N ARG A 107 -11.71 -36.20 -48.23
CA ARG A 107 -11.25 -36.20 -49.62
C ARG A 107 -12.42 -35.81 -50.49
N ASN A 108 -12.47 -34.55 -50.90
CA ASN A 108 -13.09 -33.99 -52.11
C ASN A 108 -13.53 -32.55 -51.83
N ASN A 109 -12.64 -31.59 -52.10
CA ASN A 109 -12.95 -30.39 -52.88
C ASN A 109 -11.71 -29.50 -52.98
N ASP A 110 -11.31 -29.25 -54.23
CA ASP A 110 -10.38 -28.20 -54.62
C ASP A 110 -10.92 -26.83 -54.22
N VAL A 111 -10.38 -26.27 -53.13
CA VAL A 111 -10.13 -24.83 -52.97
C VAL A 111 -8.85 -24.71 -52.14
N ILE A 112 -7.92 -23.88 -52.62
CA ILE A 112 -6.63 -23.54 -52.00
C ILE A 112 -6.89 -23.07 -50.56
N SER A 113 -6.86 -24.01 -49.61
CA SER A 113 -6.84 -23.72 -48.18
C SER A 113 -5.40 -23.49 -47.79
N ASP A 114 -5.17 -22.32 -47.20
CA ASP A 114 -3.90 -21.81 -46.73
C ASP A 114 -3.13 -22.88 -45.95
N ARG A 115 -2.02 -23.36 -46.51
CA ARG A 115 -1.24 -24.49 -45.97
C ARG A 115 -0.81 -24.12 -44.55
N THR A 116 -1.36 -24.81 -43.55
CA THR A 116 -1.02 -24.60 -42.14
C THR A 116 0.45 -24.94 -41.91
N VAL A 117 1.18 -24.04 -41.25
CA VAL A 117 2.62 -24.19 -41.01
C VAL A 117 2.85 -25.36 -40.04
N ASN A 118 3.70 -26.30 -40.41
CA ASN A 118 4.02 -27.48 -39.61
C ASN A 118 5.33 -27.25 -38.85
N VAL A 119 5.28 -27.09 -37.53
CA VAL A 119 6.48 -26.93 -36.69
C VAL A 119 6.69 -28.11 -35.77
N GLN A 120 7.95 -28.53 -35.61
CA GLN A 120 8.31 -29.68 -34.77
C GLN A 120 9.03 -29.21 -33.50
N PRO A 121 8.62 -29.64 -32.30
CA PRO A 121 9.33 -29.31 -31.06
C PRO A 121 10.74 -29.92 -31.03
N LEU A 122 11.75 -29.06 -30.83
CA LEU A 122 13.14 -29.48 -30.67
C LEU A 122 13.47 -29.71 -29.20
N MET A 123 13.52 -28.63 -28.43
CA MET A 123 13.95 -28.63 -27.03
C MET A 123 13.24 -27.53 -26.25
N TYR A 124 12.88 -27.84 -25.01
CA TYR A 124 12.55 -26.86 -23.99
C TYR A 124 13.73 -26.80 -23.03
N LEU A 125 14.37 -25.64 -22.95
CA LEU A 125 15.60 -25.41 -22.21
C LEU A 125 15.34 -24.41 -21.08
N ASP A 126 15.79 -24.76 -19.88
CA ASP A 126 15.85 -23.85 -18.74
C ASP A 126 17.34 -23.68 -18.40
N PRO A 127 18.01 -22.60 -18.85
CA PRO A 127 19.44 -22.41 -18.63
C PRO A 127 19.82 -22.37 -17.15
N SER A 128 18.88 -22.02 -16.25
CA SER A 128 19.16 -22.03 -14.81
C SER A 128 19.54 -23.43 -14.28
N ARG A 129 19.16 -24.50 -15.00
CA ARG A 129 19.43 -25.90 -14.66
C ARG A 129 20.69 -26.48 -15.31
N ILE A 130 21.40 -25.72 -16.14
CA ILE A 130 22.68 -26.14 -16.74
C ILE A 130 23.83 -25.71 -15.81
N GLU A 131 24.88 -26.54 -15.73
CA GLU A 131 26.14 -26.18 -15.08
C GLU A 131 26.93 -25.18 -15.95
N SER A 132 27.52 -24.14 -15.36
CA SER A 132 28.17 -23.05 -16.10
C SER A 132 29.32 -23.47 -17.04
N SER A 133 29.84 -24.69 -16.92
CA SER A 133 30.88 -25.25 -17.78
C SER A 133 30.37 -25.94 -19.05
N GLU A 134 29.07 -26.18 -19.18
CA GLU A 134 28.49 -26.88 -20.33
C GLU A 134 27.99 -25.89 -21.38
N HIS A 135 28.39 -26.11 -22.64
CA HIS A 135 27.95 -25.24 -23.73
C HIS A 135 26.51 -25.50 -24.17
N VAL A 136 25.69 -24.45 -24.26
CA VAL A 136 24.26 -24.52 -24.65
C VAL A 136 24.08 -25.23 -26.00
N LEU A 137 24.99 -24.98 -26.95
CA LEU A 137 24.97 -25.59 -28.28
C LEU A 137 25.06 -27.14 -28.22
N LEU A 138 25.82 -27.70 -27.27
CA LEU A 138 25.98 -29.15 -27.14
C LEU A 138 24.67 -29.84 -26.78
N HIS A 139 23.82 -29.20 -25.96
CA HIS A 139 22.50 -29.73 -25.63
C HIS A 139 21.58 -29.77 -26.85
N ILE A 140 21.64 -28.75 -27.70
CA ILE A 140 20.88 -28.67 -28.96
C ILE A 140 21.33 -29.80 -29.91
N LEU A 141 22.64 -29.99 -30.07
CA LEU A 141 23.19 -31.05 -30.92
C LEU A 141 22.82 -32.45 -30.43
N LYS A 142 22.92 -32.67 -29.12
CA LYS A 142 22.47 -33.92 -28.48
C LYS A 142 21.00 -34.20 -28.80
N ARG A 143 20.15 -33.17 -28.80
CA ARG A 143 18.73 -33.30 -29.09
C ARG A 143 18.44 -33.55 -30.58
N LEU A 144 19.15 -32.86 -31.49
CA LEU A 144 19.06 -33.11 -32.94
C LEU A 144 19.45 -34.55 -33.27
N LYS A 145 20.55 -35.06 -32.69
CA LYS A 145 20.97 -36.46 -32.83
C LYS A 145 19.94 -37.44 -32.30
N TYR A 146 19.28 -37.12 -31.19
CA TYR A 146 18.19 -37.93 -30.65
C TYR A 146 16.98 -37.97 -31.60
N LEU A 147 16.55 -36.83 -32.13
CA LEU A 147 15.43 -36.77 -33.09
C LEU A 147 15.74 -37.55 -34.37
N ALA A 148 16.93 -37.38 -34.96
CA ALA A 148 17.35 -38.16 -36.12
C ALA A 148 17.31 -39.68 -35.86
N LYS A 149 17.71 -40.13 -34.66
CA LYS A 149 17.66 -41.54 -34.25
C LYS A 149 16.22 -42.05 -34.02
N CYS A 150 15.34 -41.20 -33.51
CA CYS A 150 13.96 -41.56 -33.17
C CYS A 150 12.99 -41.45 -34.35
N CYS A 151 13.42 -40.91 -35.49
CA CYS A 151 12.60 -40.88 -36.69
C CYS A 151 12.26 -42.31 -37.15
N SER A 152 10.98 -42.67 -37.08
CA SER A 152 10.47 -44.01 -37.38
C SER A 152 9.96 -44.16 -38.82
N ASP A 153 10.02 -43.10 -39.63
CA ASP A 153 9.63 -43.13 -41.04
C ASP A 153 10.67 -43.96 -41.82
N ARG A 154 10.22 -45.05 -42.45
CA ARG A 154 11.07 -45.98 -43.22
C ARG A 154 10.98 -45.74 -44.74
N SER A 155 10.57 -44.55 -45.16
CA SER A 155 10.63 -44.16 -46.56
C SER A 155 12.07 -44.06 -47.07
N ALA A 156 12.30 -44.36 -48.36
CA ALA A 156 13.62 -44.26 -48.99
C ALA A 156 14.22 -42.84 -48.88
N ASP A 157 13.36 -41.81 -48.91
CA ASP A 157 13.76 -40.42 -48.70
C ASP A 157 14.28 -40.19 -47.26
N CYS A 158 13.67 -40.83 -46.26
CA CYS A 158 14.12 -40.73 -44.86
C CYS A 158 15.48 -41.42 -44.65
N GLU A 159 15.72 -42.58 -45.26
CA GLU A 159 17.03 -43.25 -45.21
C GLU A 159 18.13 -42.38 -45.84
N ARG A 160 17.84 -41.76 -46.99
CA ARG A 160 18.75 -40.82 -47.63
C ARG A 160 19.05 -39.61 -46.74
N GLU A 161 18.04 -39.04 -46.09
CA GLU A 161 18.25 -37.93 -45.17
C GLU A 161 18.98 -38.35 -43.88
N GLN A 162 18.85 -39.60 -43.42
CA GLN A 162 19.63 -40.10 -42.29
C GLN A 162 21.12 -40.22 -42.63
N GLU A 163 21.43 -40.62 -43.86
CA GLU A 163 22.80 -40.66 -44.36
C GLU A 163 23.37 -39.23 -44.53
N ASN A 164 22.58 -38.32 -45.09
CA ASN A 164 22.93 -36.89 -45.15
C ASN A 164 23.18 -36.32 -43.75
N PHE A 165 22.30 -36.59 -42.78
CA PHE A 165 22.47 -36.16 -41.39
C PHE A 165 23.76 -36.70 -40.79
N ARG A 166 24.07 -37.99 -40.98
CA ARG A 166 25.32 -38.58 -40.45
C ARG A 166 26.54 -37.88 -41.02
N LYS A 167 26.54 -37.60 -42.33
CA LYS A 167 27.62 -36.88 -43.00
C LYS A 167 27.77 -35.46 -42.45
N TYR A 168 26.71 -34.65 -42.47
CA TYR A 168 26.74 -33.27 -41.96
C TYR A 168 27.10 -33.20 -40.47
N PHE A 169 26.65 -34.17 -39.66
CA PHE A 169 26.97 -34.23 -38.24
C PHE A 169 28.43 -34.63 -37.97
N GLN A 170 29.04 -35.43 -38.83
CA GLN A 170 30.49 -35.71 -38.80
C GLN A 170 31.30 -34.47 -39.19
N ASP A 171 30.88 -33.76 -40.24
CA ASP A 171 31.53 -32.52 -40.69
C ASP A 171 31.43 -31.42 -39.61
N LEU A 172 30.31 -31.37 -38.86
CA LEU A 172 30.12 -30.48 -37.72
C LEU A 172 31.10 -30.79 -36.57
N ALA A 173 31.43 -32.06 -36.34
CA ALA A 173 32.32 -32.49 -35.26
C ALA A 173 33.73 -31.89 -35.36
N GLY A 174 34.21 -31.63 -36.59
CA GLY A 174 35.48 -30.91 -36.81
C GLY A 174 35.46 -29.49 -36.26
N GLY A 175 34.38 -28.73 -36.50
CA GLY A 175 34.24 -27.33 -36.05
C GLY A 175 33.96 -27.14 -34.56
N LEU A 176 33.57 -28.20 -33.85
CA LEU A 176 33.29 -28.16 -32.40
C LEU A 176 34.55 -27.93 -31.54
N HIS A 177 35.75 -28.20 -32.07
CA HIS A 177 37.02 -27.93 -31.39
C HIS A 177 37.26 -26.43 -31.14
N VAL A 178 36.58 -25.55 -31.88
CA VAL A 178 36.60 -24.08 -31.68
C VAL A 178 35.93 -23.66 -30.37
N LEU A 179 35.01 -24.48 -29.82
CA LEU A 179 34.32 -24.19 -28.56
C LEU A 179 35.14 -24.56 -27.33
N SER A 180 36.09 -25.51 -27.44
CA SER A 180 37.02 -25.81 -26.34
C SER A 180 38.10 -24.73 -26.30
N GLY A 181 37.91 -23.72 -25.46
CA GLY A 181 38.78 -22.55 -25.30
C GLY A 181 40.23 -22.80 -24.83
N ASN A 182 40.81 -23.98 -25.09
CA ASN A 182 42.21 -24.25 -24.82
C ASN A 182 43.09 -23.48 -25.81
N ARG A 183 43.54 -22.30 -25.38
CA ARG A 183 44.64 -21.53 -25.99
C ARG A 183 45.95 -22.34 -26.04
N SER A 184 46.09 -23.40 -25.24
CA SER A 184 47.35 -24.09 -24.96
C SER A 184 47.89 -25.00 -26.07
N GLY A 185 47.23 -25.14 -27.21
CA GLY A 185 47.70 -26.02 -28.30
C GLY A 185 48.46 -25.32 -29.43
N LEU A 186 48.43 -23.99 -29.48
CA LEU A 186 49.03 -23.18 -30.56
C LEU A 186 50.37 -22.55 -30.20
N ASP A 187 50.71 -22.49 -28.91
CA ASP A 187 51.89 -21.75 -28.43
C ASP A 187 53.23 -22.46 -28.73
N ASP A 188 53.19 -23.77 -29.04
CA ASP A 188 54.36 -24.61 -29.32
C ASP A 188 54.51 -25.00 -30.82
N LEU A 189 53.68 -24.44 -31.71
CA LEU A 189 53.72 -24.73 -33.16
C LEU A 189 54.60 -23.73 -33.92
N ASP A 190 55.35 -24.23 -34.92
CA ASP A 190 56.11 -23.37 -35.83
C ASP A 190 55.18 -22.44 -36.63
N ALA A 191 55.66 -21.28 -37.07
CA ALA A 191 54.84 -20.21 -37.63
C ALA A 191 53.99 -20.63 -38.85
N GLU A 192 54.48 -21.59 -39.64
CA GLU A 192 53.78 -22.14 -40.81
C GLU A 192 52.63 -23.08 -40.39
N LEU A 193 52.86 -23.94 -39.38
CA LEU A 193 51.82 -24.78 -38.79
C LEU A 193 50.82 -23.99 -37.96
N PHE A 194 51.25 -22.91 -37.30
CA PHE A 194 50.37 -21.96 -36.63
C PHE A 194 49.46 -21.25 -37.63
N LEU A 195 49.99 -20.86 -38.80
CA LEU A 195 49.20 -20.25 -39.86
C LEU A 195 48.22 -21.27 -40.45
N ASP A 196 48.66 -22.49 -40.79
CA ASP A 196 47.80 -23.52 -41.36
C ASP A 196 46.71 -23.97 -40.38
N HIS A 197 47.06 -24.26 -39.12
CA HIS A 197 46.06 -24.56 -38.09
C HIS A 197 45.20 -23.35 -37.72
N GLY A 198 45.74 -22.13 -37.83
CA GLY A 198 44.99 -20.89 -37.66
C GLY A 198 43.97 -20.68 -38.77
N LEU A 199 44.35 -20.96 -40.02
CA LEU A 199 43.49 -20.89 -41.21
C LEU A 199 42.45 -22.00 -41.22
N GLU A 200 42.82 -23.23 -40.85
CA GLU A 200 41.89 -24.35 -40.66
C GLU A 200 40.89 -24.05 -39.53
N ARG A 201 41.34 -23.55 -38.37
CA ARG A 201 40.45 -23.12 -37.27
C ARG A 201 39.53 -21.97 -37.66
N ALA A 202 40.01 -21.00 -38.44
CA ALA A 202 39.21 -19.90 -38.94
C ALA A 202 38.15 -20.38 -39.96
N ALA A 203 38.53 -21.30 -40.86
CA ALA A 203 37.64 -21.92 -41.83
C ALA A 203 36.58 -22.82 -41.13
N ASP A 204 36.99 -23.60 -40.13
CA ASP A 204 36.11 -24.45 -39.35
C ASP A 204 35.10 -23.65 -38.52
N SER A 205 35.52 -22.50 -37.97
CA SER A 205 34.61 -21.56 -37.30
C SER A 205 33.59 -20.96 -38.27
N GLN A 206 33.95 -20.69 -39.52
CA GLN A 206 33.03 -20.18 -40.55
C GLN A 206 32.06 -21.28 -41.03
N ARG A 207 32.56 -22.51 -41.21
CA ARG A 207 31.76 -23.67 -41.66
C ARG A 207 30.84 -24.24 -40.59
N LEU A 208 31.16 -24.06 -39.31
CA LEU A 208 30.35 -24.58 -38.20
C LEU A 208 28.87 -24.16 -38.30
N ARG A 209 28.60 -22.89 -38.68
CA ARG A 209 27.24 -22.38 -38.87
C ARG A 209 26.52 -23.09 -40.03
N GLY A 210 27.14 -23.15 -41.21
CA GLY A 210 26.54 -23.79 -42.39
C GLY A 210 26.30 -25.29 -42.21
N ASN A 211 27.24 -25.98 -41.55
CA ASN A 211 27.10 -27.39 -41.19
C ASN A 211 25.95 -27.58 -40.19
N LEU A 212 25.81 -26.71 -39.18
CA LEU A 212 24.71 -26.77 -38.23
C LEU A 212 23.35 -26.58 -38.91
N HIS A 213 23.23 -25.62 -39.83
CA HIS A 213 21.99 -25.39 -40.58
C HIS A 213 21.66 -26.57 -41.50
N SER A 214 22.67 -27.22 -42.07
CA SER A 214 22.49 -28.44 -42.86
C SER A 214 21.98 -29.61 -42.01
N VAL A 215 22.52 -29.77 -40.79
CA VAL A 215 22.03 -30.75 -39.80
C VAL A 215 20.58 -30.46 -39.42
N ILE A 216 20.23 -29.20 -39.13
CA ILE A 216 18.86 -28.77 -38.82
C ILE A 216 17.93 -29.04 -39.99
N GLY A 217 18.35 -28.69 -41.20
CA GLY A 217 17.59 -28.91 -42.44
C GLY A 217 17.27 -30.38 -42.69
N ALA A 218 18.25 -31.27 -42.52
CA ALA A 218 18.02 -32.71 -42.64
C ALA A 218 16.96 -33.20 -41.64
N VAL A 219 17.00 -32.73 -40.38
CA VAL A 219 15.98 -33.07 -39.37
C VAL A 219 14.60 -32.49 -39.74
N CYS A 220 14.52 -31.26 -40.22
CA CYS A 220 13.27 -30.67 -40.74
C CYS A 220 12.65 -31.54 -41.83
N THR A 221 13.45 -32.01 -42.79
CA THR A 221 12.98 -32.87 -43.90
C THR A 221 12.51 -34.23 -43.40
N MET A 222 13.23 -34.87 -42.47
CA MET A 222 12.81 -36.14 -41.85
C MET A 222 11.41 -36.05 -41.19
N TYR A 223 11.14 -34.95 -40.50
CA TYR A 223 9.87 -34.74 -39.79
C TYR A 223 8.80 -34.01 -40.63
N ARG A 224 9.11 -33.70 -41.90
CA ARG A 224 8.29 -32.86 -42.81
C ARG A 224 7.85 -31.55 -42.16
N ALA A 225 8.73 -30.98 -41.33
CA ALA A 225 8.49 -29.76 -40.58
C ALA A 225 9.10 -28.56 -41.32
N ASP A 226 8.39 -27.45 -41.31
CA ASP A 226 8.82 -26.18 -41.87
C ASP A 226 9.90 -25.51 -41.01
N ALA A 227 9.84 -25.72 -39.69
CA ALA A 227 10.83 -25.25 -38.73
C ALA A 227 10.83 -26.09 -37.44
N LEU A 228 11.94 -26.02 -36.70
CA LEU A 228 12.11 -26.59 -35.37
C LEU A 228 11.87 -25.52 -34.29
N VAL A 229 11.14 -25.85 -33.22
CA VAL A 229 10.87 -24.92 -32.12
C VAL A 229 11.84 -25.16 -30.96
N LEU A 230 12.64 -24.15 -30.63
CA LEU A 230 13.48 -24.09 -29.43
C LEU A 230 12.85 -23.11 -28.43
N ALA A 231 12.45 -23.61 -27.27
CA ALA A 231 11.96 -22.77 -26.18
C ALA A 231 13.07 -22.62 -25.13
N ILE A 232 13.41 -21.39 -24.75
CA ILE A 232 14.40 -21.07 -23.73
C ILE A 232 13.70 -20.27 -22.63
N ASP A 233 13.59 -20.86 -21.44
CA ASP A 233 12.86 -20.29 -20.31
C ASP A 233 13.79 -19.64 -19.28
N ASP A 234 13.43 -18.47 -18.75
CA ASP A 234 14.11 -17.74 -17.67
C ASP A 234 15.63 -17.65 -17.86
N ALA A 235 16.04 -17.38 -19.11
CA ALA A 235 17.44 -17.28 -19.51
C ALA A 235 18.16 -16.07 -18.90
N ASP A 236 17.44 -15.12 -18.32
CA ASP A 236 17.94 -13.92 -17.65
C ASP A 236 18.37 -14.15 -16.18
N THR A 237 18.21 -15.37 -15.65
CA THR A 237 18.49 -15.69 -14.23
C THR A 237 19.97 -15.81 -13.88
N LYS A 238 20.82 -16.26 -14.81
CA LYS A 238 22.27 -16.44 -14.62
C LYS A 238 23.04 -15.67 -15.71
N ALA A 239 23.79 -14.65 -15.32
CA ALA A 239 24.45 -13.72 -16.25
C ALA A 239 25.34 -14.40 -17.31
N GLU A 240 26.21 -15.33 -16.89
CA GLU A 240 27.16 -16.01 -17.79
C GLU A 240 26.43 -16.86 -18.85
N LEU A 241 25.48 -17.68 -18.40
CA LEU A 241 24.67 -18.52 -19.29
C LEU A 241 23.72 -17.69 -20.16
N ALA A 242 23.22 -16.56 -19.66
CA ALA A 242 22.40 -15.64 -20.44
C ALA A 242 23.17 -15.13 -21.66
N LEU A 243 24.40 -14.65 -21.46
CA LEU A 243 25.26 -14.16 -22.55
C LEU A 243 25.60 -15.28 -23.53
N GLU A 244 25.88 -16.48 -23.03
CA GLU A 244 26.13 -17.64 -23.89
C GLU A 244 24.92 -17.99 -24.76
N VAL A 245 23.71 -18.00 -24.18
CA VAL A 245 22.46 -18.20 -24.93
C VAL A 245 22.29 -17.15 -26.03
N LEU A 246 22.48 -15.87 -25.70
CA LEU A 246 22.35 -14.77 -26.66
C LEU A 246 23.37 -14.89 -27.80
N GLU A 247 24.63 -15.22 -27.47
CA GLU A 247 25.67 -15.43 -28.48
C GLU A 247 25.42 -16.68 -29.31
N CYS A 248 24.88 -17.75 -28.73
CA CYS A 248 24.48 -18.95 -29.46
C CYS A 248 23.37 -18.65 -30.48
N LEU A 249 22.37 -17.86 -30.07
CA LEU A 249 21.30 -17.40 -30.96
C LEU A 249 21.86 -16.54 -32.09
N ARG A 250 22.72 -15.57 -31.76
CA ARG A 250 23.30 -14.61 -32.71
C ARG A 250 24.24 -15.25 -33.72
N LYS A 251 25.15 -16.13 -33.26
CA LYS A 251 26.22 -16.71 -34.09
C LYS A 251 25.75 -17.93 -34.87
N TYR A 252 25.00 -18.82 -34.23
CA TYR A 252 24.76 -20.18 -34.76
C TYR A 252 23.31 -20.44 -35.20
N LEU A 253 22.31 -19.89 -34.50
CA LEU A 253 20.90 -20.22 -34.73
C LEU A 253 20.12 -19.16 -35.52
N ASP A 254 20.81 -18.22 -36.15
CA ASP A 254 20.23 -17.18 -37.00
C ASP A 254 19.81 -17.77 -38.38
N THR A 255 18.77 -18.62 -38.37
CA THR A 255 18.19 -19.27 -39.55
C THR A 255 16.66 -19.38 -39.42
N PRO A 256 15.88 -19.27 -40.51
CA PRO A 256 14.43 -19.44 -40.45
C PRO A 256 13.98 -20.89 -40.21
N GLN A 257 14.90 -21.86 -40.26
CA GLN A 257 14.63 -23.26 -39.93
C GLN A 257 14.47 -23.50 -38.42
N VAL A 258 14.86 -22.52 -37.58
CA VAL A 258 14.69 -22.56 -36.12
C VAL A 258 13.84 -21.38 -35.69
N VAL A 259 12.75 -21.70 -34.97
CA VAL A 259 11.98 -20.71 -34.21
C VAL A 259 12.47 -20.76 -32.77
N ALA A 260 13.17 -19.72 -32.34
CA ALA A 260 13.61 -19.56 -30.96
C ALA A 260 12.61 -18.71 -30.18
N LEU A 261 12.02 -19.26 -29.13
CA LEU A 261 11.17 -18.54 -28.18
C LEU A 261 11.99 -18.32 -26.90
N VAL A 262 12.32 -17.07 -26.60
CA VAL A 262 13.16 -16.72 -25.44
C VAL A 262 12.33 -15.91 -24.46
N THR A 263 12.27 -16.34 -23.20
CA THR A 263 11.64 -15.55 -22.13
C THR A 263 12.68 -14.82 -21.30
N GLY A 264 12.31 -13.64 -20.78
CA GLY A 264 13.07 -12.91 -19.77
C GLY A 264 12.54 -11.50 -19.59
N ASP A 265 13.27 -10.69 -18.83
CA ASP A 265 13.04 -9.26 -18.65
C ASP A 265 14.01 -8.45 -19.51
N LEU A 266 13.48 -7.59 -20.39
CA LEU A 266 14.32 -6.78 -21.27
C LEU A 266 15.26 -5.85 -20.50
N GLU A 267 14.83 -5.31 -19.35
CA GLU A 267 15.66 -4.45 -18.51
C GLU A 267 16.83 -5.24 -17.91
N MET A 268 16.58 -6.49 -17.52
CA MET A 268 17.65 -7.39 -17.04
C MET A 268 18.65 -7.70 -18.15
N TYR A 269 18.18 -8.00 -19.37
CA TYR A 269 19.06 -8.20 -20.52
C TYR A 269 19.90 -6.96 -20.87
N SER A 270 19.29 -5.78 -20.81
CA SER A 270 19.98 -4.50 -21.02
C SER A 270 21.15 -4.35 -20.05
N LEU A 271 20.90 -4.53 -18.74
CA LEU A 271 21.93 -4.47 -17.71
C LEU A 271 23.03 -5.54 -17.89
N LEU A 272 22.66 -6.76 -18.28
CA LEU A 272 23.62 -7.85 -18.50
C LEU A 272 24.57 -7.55 -19.67
N VAL A 273 24.03 -7.05 -20.78
CA VAL A 273 24.80 -6.71 -21.99
C VAL A 273 25.66 -5.46 -21.75
N GLN A 274 25.13 -4.44 -21.07
CA GLN A 274 25.91 -3.27 -20.67
C GLN A 274 27.11 -3.68 -19.81
N ASN A 275 26.90 -4.51 -18.79
CA ASN A 275 27.98 -5.02 -17.93
C ASN A 275 29.02 -5.84 -18.71
N HIS A 276 28.60 -6.61 -19.72
CA HIS A 276 29.51 -7.35 -20.58
C HIS A 276 30.42 -6.41 -21.38
N PHE A 277 29.83 -5.44 -22.10
CA PHE A 277 30.61 -4.48 -22.87
C PHE A 277 31.47 -3.58 -21.98
N GLN A 278 30.98 -3.15 -20.82
CA GLN A 278 31.78 -2.40 -19.85
C GLN A 278 33.03 -3.17 -19.43
N LYS A 279 32.94 -4.47 -19.15
CA LYS A 279 34.11 -5.30 -18.80
C LYS A 279 35.13 -5.38 -19.94
N ASP A 280 34.67 -5.47 -21.18
CA ASP A 280 35.55 -5.48 -22.35
C ASP A 280 36.34 -4.16 -22.46
N PHE A 281 35.68 -3.02 -22.20
CA PHE A 281 36.33 -1.71 -22.23
C PHE A 281 37.14 -1.36 -20.96
N ALA A 282 36.78 -1.90 -19.79
CA ALA A 282 37.41 -1.59 -18.49
C ALA A 282 38.80 -2.22 -18.30
N SER A 283 39.23 -3.10 -19.22
CA SER A 283 40.56 -3.70 -19.18
C SER A 283 41.73 -2.68 -19.31
N GLU A 284 41.45 -1.41 -19.64
CA GLU A 284 42.43 -0.31 -19.79
C GLU A 284 42.19 0.91 -18.86
N ASP A 285 41.53 0.73 -17.71
CA ASP A 285 41.01 1.83 -16.85
C ASP A 285 42.05 2.74 -16.14
N LYS A 286 43.35 2.60 -16.42
CA LYS A 286 44.40 3.42 -15.80
C LYS A 286 44.52 4.79 -16.48
N GLY A 287 43.63 5.73 -16.12
CA GLY A 287 43.84 7.17 -16.34
C GLY A 287 42.80 7.93 -17.18
N LEU A 288 41.57 7.41 -17.34
CA LEU A 288 40.53 8.10 -18.11
C LEU A 288 39.91 9.28 -17.33
N ASN A 289 39.99 10.49 -17.92
CA ASN A 289 39.29 11.70 -17.47
C ASN A 289 37.77 11.48 -17.43
N ALA A 290 37.07 12.21 -16.55
CA ALA A 290 35.62 12.09 -16.35
C ALA A 290 34.78 12.22 -17.65
N ASP A 291 35.20 13.06 -18.59
CA ASP A 291 34.52 13.22 -19.88
C ASP A 291 34.66 12.00 -20.80
N ARG A 292 35.81 11.30 -20.76
CA ARG A 292 36.01 10.06 -21.53
C ARG A 292 35.19 8.91 -20.96
N ARG A 293 35.04 8.83 -19.63
CA ARG A 293 34.14 7.85 -18.98
C ARG A 293 32.69 8.07 -19.44
N LYS A 294 32.19 9.30 -19.40
CA LYS A 294 30.85 9.63 -19.93
C LYS A 294 30.67 9.33 -21.42
N GLN A 295 31.74 9.43 -22.21
CA GLN A 295 31.69 9.04 -23.63
C GLN A 295 31.62 7.52 -23.78
N GLN A 296 32.43 6.78 -23.02
CA GLN A 296 32.42 5.32 -22.98
C GLN A 296 31.06 4.78 -22.55
N ASP A 297 30.46 5.33 -21.49
CA ASP A 297 29.14 4.93 -21.00
C ASP A 297 28.07 5.06 -22.10
N ARG A 298 28.02 6.22 -22.79
CA ARG A 298 27.11 6.44 -23.93
C ARG A 298 27.36 5.50 -25.11
N MET A 299 28.62 5.17 -25.37
CA MET A 299 28.96 4.21 -26.43
C MET A 299 28.52 2.80 -26.08
N VAL A 300 28.67 2.39 -24.81
CA VAL A 300 28.20 1.10 -24.32
C VAL A 300 26.67 1.01 -24.40
N GLU A 301 25.95 2.04 -23.94
CA GLU A 301 24.49 2.13 -24.08
C GLU A 301 24.07 1.92 -25.55
N HIS A 302 24.74 2.59 -26.49
CA HIS A 302 24.42 2.44 -27.91
C HIS A 302 24.74 1.04 -28.47
N LEU A 303 25.85 0.43 -28.06
CA LEU A 303 26.22 -0.93 -28.47
C LEU A 303 25.23 -1.97 -27.93
N GLU A 304 24.78 -1.79 -26.70
CA GLU A 304 23.76 -2.63 -26.08
C GLU A 304 22.43 -2.53 -26.81
N ASP A 305 21.93 -1.32 -27.07
CA ASP A 305 20.72 -1.10 -27.87
C ASP A 305 20.80 -1.80 -29.24
N GLN A 306 21.91 -1.62 -29.95
CA GLN A 306 22.11 -2.27 -31.26
C GLN A 306 22.16 -3.80 -31.15
N TYR A 307 22.79 -4.32 -30.11
CA TYR A 307 22.92 -5.75 -29.86
C TYR A 307 21.55 -6.39 -29.60
N LEU A 308 20.76 -5.81 -28.67
CA LEU A 308 19.42 -6.32 -28.36
C LEU A 308 18.42 -6.09 -29.50
N LEU A 309 18.55 -5.03 -30.30
CA LEU A 309 17.69 -4.83 -31.48
C LEU A 309 17.94 -5.89 -32.56
N LYS A 310 19.19 -6.34 -32.74
CA LYS A 310 19.55 -7.41 -33.68
C LYS A 310 19.00 -8.76 -33.24
N LEU A 311 19.10 -9.07 -31.95
CA LEU A 311 18.62 -10.34 -31.38
C LEU A 311 17.11 -10.39 -31.21
N PHE A 312 16.52 -9.30 -30.72
CA PHE A 312 15.10 -9.17 -30.41
C PHE A 312 14.49 -7.98 -31.17
N PRO A 313 14.24 -8.11 -32.49
CA PRO A 313 13.58 -7.07 -33.27
C PRO A 313 12.21 -6.71 -32.68
N ILE A 314 11.85 -5.42 -32.70
CA ILE A 314 10.61 -4.89 -32.09
C ILE A 314 9.37 -5.68 -32.56
N GLN A 315 9.32 -6.05 -33.84
CA GLN A 315 8.18 -6.77 -34.44
C GLN A 315 7.98 -8.19 -33.86
N ARG A 316 9.04 -8.79 -33.33
CA ARG A 316 9.09 -10.15 -32.76
C ARG A 316 9.11 -10.16 -31.22
N ARG A 317 8.93 -8.99 -30.58
CA ARG A 317 8.70 -8.90 -29.14
C ARG A 317 7.22 -9.15 -28.83
N VAL A 318 6.97 -10.00 -27.84
CA VAL A 318 5.66 -10.31 -27.28
C VAL A 318 5.68 -9.92 -25.83
N GLN A 319 5.05 -8.79 -25.50
CA GLN A 319 4.97 -8.31 -24.12
C GLN A 319 3.75 -8.93 -23.42
N LEU A 320 4.00 -9.64 -22.32
CA LEU A 320 2.96 -10.14 -21.43
C LEU A 320 2.35 -8.99 -20.64
N LYS A 321 1.03 -8.94 -20.59
CA LYS A 321 0.29 -7.83 -19.99
C LYS A 321 -0.19 -8.15 -18.58
N THR A 322 -0.35 -7.12 -17.75
CA THR A 322 -0.99 -7.26 -16.43
C THR A 322 -2.46 -7.62 -16.57
N LEU A 323 -3.06 -8.22 -15.52
CA LEU A 323 -4.49 -8.52 -15.52
C LEU A 323 -5.33 -7.26 -15.72
N HIS A 324 -4.88 -6.10 -15.24
CA HIS A 324 -5.54 -4.81 -15.48
C HIS A 324 -5.73 -4.51 -16.98
N THR A 325 -4.66 -4.63 -17.77
CA THR A 325 -4.71 -4.32 -19.21
C THR A 325 -5.49 -5.40 -19.98
N LEU A 326 -5.50 -6.62 -19.46
CA LEU A 326 -6.22 -7.74 -20.06
C LEU A 326 -7.72 -7.67 -19.79
N SER A 327 -8.14 -7.33 -18.57
CA SER A 327 -9.55 -7.22 -18.16
C SER A 327 -10.30 -6.10 -18.87
N GLU A 328 -9.60 -5.11 -19.42
CA GLU A 328 -10.19 -4.07 -20.28
C GLU A 328 -10.66 -4.62 -21.64
N ARG A 329 -10.09 -5.73 -22.10
CA ARG A 329 -10.32 -6.28 -23.46
C ARG A 329 -11.08 -7.60 -23.44
N GLN A 330 -10.99 -8.35 -22.34
CA GLN A 330 -11.57 -9.68 -22.20
C GLN A 330 -12.20 -9.87 -20.84
N SER A 331 -13.21 -10.75 -20.78
CA SER A 331 -13.86 -11.13 -19.54
C SER A 331 -13.11 -12.28 -18.87
N TYR A 332 -12.87 -12.15 -17.57
CA TYR A 332 -12.24 -13.18 -16.73
C TYR A 332 -13.21 -13.65 -15.65
N SER A 333 -13.39 -14.95 -15.55
CA SER A 333 -14.10 -15.61 -14.46
C SER A 333 -13.12 -16.36 -13.57
N VAL A 334 -13.41 -16.43 -12.27
CA VAL A 334 -12.58 -17.09 -11.28
C VAL A 334 -13.40 -18.19 -10.62
N ILE A 335 -12.84 -19.41 -10.59
CA ILE A 335 -13.41 -20.54 -9.86
C ILE A 335 -12.65 -20.66 -8.54
N THR A 336 -13.37 -20.47 -7.43
CA THR A 336 -12.89 -20.72 -6.06
C THR A 336 -13.21 -22.17 -5.66
N ALA A 337 -12.70 -22.65 -4.54
CA ALA A 337 -13.11 -23.98 -4.08
C ALA A 337 -14.59 -23.95 -3.67
N GLY A 338 -15.33 -25.02 -4.01
CA GLY A 338 -16.77 -25.11 -3.74
C GLY A 338 -17.72 -24.37 -4.72
N ASP A 339 -17.21 -23.56 -5.66
CA ASP A 339 -18.05 -22.83 -6.63
C ASP A 339 -18.22 -23.63 -7.93
N VAL A 340 -19.47 -23.78 -8.42
CA VAL A 340 -19.80 -24.55 -9.63
C VAL A 340 -19.92 -23.67 -10.90
N GLY A 341 -20.05 -22.34 -10.74
CA GLY A 341 -20.36 -21.42 -11.85
C GLY A 341 -19.28 -20.38 -12.21
N GLY A 342 -18.27 -20.19 -11.36
CA GLY A 342 -17.26 -19.12 -11.49
C GLY A 342 -17.83 -17.71 -11.31
N ARG A 343 -17.04 -16.80 -10.73
CA ARG A 343 -17.45 -15.40 -10.47
C ARG A 343 -16.60 -14.42 -11.28
N PRO A 344 -17.13 -13.24 -11.68
CA PRO A 344 -16.33 -12.23 -12.36
C PRO A 344 -15.13 -11.77 -11.52
N LEU A 345 -13.94 -11.66 -12.15
CA LEU A 345 -12.69 -11.29 -11.46
C LEU A 345 -12.80 -9.99 -10.65
N HIS A 346 -13.46 -8.97 -11.19
CA HIS A 346 -13.63 -7.70 -10.49
C HIS A 346 -14.47 -7.85 -9.21
N THR A 347 -15.56 -8.61 -9.26
CA THR A 347 -16.43 -8.88 -8.11
C THR A 347 -15.68 -9.60 -7.00
N VAL A 348 -14.83 -10.56 -7.38
CA VAL A 348 -13.99 -11.34 -6.46
C VAL A 348 -12.98 -10.43 -5.74
N ILE A 349 -12.34 -9.50 -6.45
CA ILE A 349 -11.41 -8.54 -5.82
C ILE A 349 -12.16 -7.51 -4.97
N ASP A 350 -13.32 -7.03 -5.43
CA ASP A 350 -14.15 -6.06 -4.70
C ASP A 350 -14.71 -6.67 -3.40
N GLN A 351 -14.90 -8.00 -3.34
CA GLN A 351 -15.23 -8.71 -2.10
C GLN A 351 -14.12 -8.59 -1.05
N ILE A 352 -12.84 -8.76 -1.43
CA ILE A 352 -11.69 -8.57 -0.53
C ILE A 352 -11.64 -7.11 -0.03
N ALA A 353 -11.84 -6.15 -0.92
CA ALA A 353 -11.88 -4.73 -0.56
C ALA A 353 -12.99 -4.43 0.47
N THR A 354 -14.16 -5.02 0.28
CA THR A 354 -15.37 -4.74 1.07
C THR A 354 -15.37 -5.49 2.40
N GLN A 355 -15.11 -6.79 2.39
CA GLN A 355 -15.18 -7.65 3.58
C GLN A 355 -13.86 -7.64 4.36
N GLY A 356 -12.73 -7.58 3.67
CA GLY A 356 -11.40 -7.58 4.27
C GLY A 356 -10.98 -6.21 4.77
N LEU A 357 -10.94 -5.21 3.89
CA LEU A 357 -10.47 -3.85 4.23
C LEU A 357 -11.60 -2.92 4.73
N ARG A 358 -12.85 -3.40 4.75
CA ARG A 358 -14.03 -2.60 5.14
C ARG A 358 -14.19 -1.33 4.30
N LEU A 359 -13.81 -1.37 3.02
CA LEU A 359 -13.95 -0.23 2.10
C LEU A 359 -15.40 -0.11 1.62
N ARG A 360 -15.97 1.08 1.78
CA ARG A 360 -17.32 1.41 1.31
C ARG A 360 -17.34 2.11 -0.04
N SER A 361 -16.59 3.20 -0.17
CA SER A 361 -16.61 4.05 -1.36
C SER A 361 -16.19 3.30 -2.62
N ASN A 362 -16.96 3.46 -3.70
CA ASN A 362 -16.61 2.90 -5.01
C ASN A 362 -15.26 3.42 -5.54
N ALA A 363 -14.88 4.65 -5.18
CA ALA A 363 -13.57 5.19 -5.55
C ALA A 363 -12.44 4.39 -4.86
N ASP A 364 -12.59 4.09 -3.56
CA ASP A 364 -11.58 3.36 -2.81
C ASP A 364 -11.51 1.87 -3.22
N LYS A 365 -12.66 1.25 -3.49
CA LYS A 365 -12.73 -0.11 -4.07
C LYS A 365 -12.03 -0.16 -5.44
N THR A 366 -12.27 0.84 -6.29
CA THR A 366 -11.62 0.92 -7.61
C THR A 366 -10.11 1.10 -7.48
N LEU A 367 -9.63 1.95 -6.58
CA LEU A 367 -8.19 2.13 -6.32
C LEU A 367 -7.54 0.82 -5.86
N PHE A 368 -8.18 0.09 -4.95
CA PHE A 368 -7.72 -1.22 -4.51
C PHE A 368 -7.71 -2.23 -5.67
N ARG A 369 -8.81 -2.31 -6.42
CA ARG A 369 -8.95 -3.23 -7.57
C ARG A 369 -7.89 -2.98 -8.62
N GLU A 370 -7.68 -1.72 -9.00
CA GLU A 370 -6.63 -1.35 -9.95
C GLU A 370 -5.24 -1.73 -9.44
N HIS A 371 -4.95 -1.48 -8.15
CA HIS A 371 -3.68 -1.85 -7.54
C HIS A 371 -3.42 -3.35 -7.65
N VAL A 372 -4.39 -4.17 -7.21
CA VAL A 372 -4.30 -5.63 -7.28
C VAL A 372 -4.11 -6.09 -8.73
N LEU A 373 -4.91 -5.61 -9.67
CA LEU A 373 -4.83 -6.01 -11.08
C LEU A 373 -3.52 -5.57 -11.78
N LYS A 374 -2.84 -4.56 -11.25
CA LYS A 374 -1.52 -4.09 -11.73
C LYS A 374 -0.35 -4.90 -11.14
N LEU A 375 -0.58 -5.71 -10.10
CA LEU A 375 0.45 -6.63 -9.59
C LEU A 375 0.82 -7.71 -10.62
N PRO A 376 1.98 -8.37 -10.48
CA PRO A 376 2.31 -9.55 -11.26
C PRO A 376 1.20 -10.61 -11.16
N VAL A 377 0.89 -11.27 -12.28
CA VAL A 377 -0.21 -12.25 -12.38
C VAL A 377 -0.12 -13.30 -11.26
N ARG A 378 1.08 -13.83 -11.00
CA ARG A 378 1.33 -14.78 -9.90
C ARG A 378 0.90 -14.24 -8.54
N SER A 379 1.22 -12.98 -8.24
CA SER A 379 0.86 -12.34 -6.96
C SER A 379 -0.65 -12.19 -6.82
N VAL A 380 -1.37 -11.87 -7.90
CA VAL A 380 -2.84 -11.80 -7.89
C VAL A 380 -3.43 -13.18 -7.63
N LEU A 381 -2.97 -14.22 -8.33
CA LEU A 381 -3.47 -15.59 -8.13
C LEU A 381 -3.18 -16.11 -6.72
N GLN A 382 -2.01 -15.78 -6.16
CA GLN A 382 -1.65 -16.12 -4.79
C GLN A 382 -2.51 -15.37 -3.76
N LEU A 383 -2.77 -14.08 -3.97
CA LEU A 383 -3.68 -13.29 -3.14
C LEU A 383 -5.07 -13.94 -3.08
N LEU A 384 -5.65 -14.18 -4.27
CA LEU A 384 -6.99 -14.72 -4.39
C LEU A 384 -7.06 -16.14 -3.80
N SER A 385 -6.14 -17.02 -4.18
CA SER A 385 -6.13 -18.40 -3.67
C SER A 385 -5.96 -18.46 -2.15
N THR A 386 -5.10 -17.62 -1.57
CA THR A 386 -4.87 -17.58 -0.11
C THR A 386 -6.11 -17.05 0.62
N TYR A 387 -6.66 -15.91 0.16
CA TYR A 387 -7.86 -15.32 0.77
C TYR A 387 -9.04 -16.28 0.76
N TYR A 388 -9.37 -16.87 -0.40
CA TYR A 388 -10.55 -17.73 -0.49
C TYR A 388 -10.40 -19.04 0.28
N LYS A 389 -9.20 -19.65 0.28
CA LYS A 389 -8.91 -20.84 1.11
C LYS A 389 -9.08 -20.57 2.60
N LEU A 390 -8.64 -19.40 3.07
CA LEU A 390 -8.79 -19.02 4.47
C LEU A 390 -10.25 -18.67 4.80
N SER A 391 -10.93 -17.95 3.90
CA SER A 391 -12.33 -17.53 4.10
C SER A 391 -13.34 -18.69 4.12
N GLU A 392 -13.01 -19.82 3.51
CA GLU A 392 -13.85 -21.03 3.52
C GLU A 392 -13.75 -21.82 4.82
N SER A 393 -12.75 -21.53 5.66
CA SER A 393 -12.66 -22.16 6.98
C SER A 393 -13.75 -21.60 7.89
N GLU A 394 -14.59 -22.48 8.48
CA GLU A 394 -15.77 -22.10 9.26
C GLU A 394 -15.50 -21.16 10.45
N SER A 395 -14.23 -20.96 10.83
CA SER A 395 -13.82 -20.16 11.99
C SER A 395 -13.14 -18.83 11.66
N ALA A 396 -12.67 -18.61 10.42
CA ALA A 396 -11.88 -17.42 10.10
C ALA A 396 -12.76 -16.26 9.64
N LYS A 397 -12.54 -15.07 10.21
CA LYS A 397 -13.21 -13.86 9.72
C LYS A 397 -12.62 -13.42 8.38
N PRO A 398 -13.40 -12.79 7.49
CA PRO A 398 -12.89 -12.23 6.24
C PRO A 398 -11.76 -11.20 6.42
N THR A 399 -11.77 -10.44 7.52
CA THR A 399 -10.73 -9.48 7.90
C THR A 399 -9.40 -10.18 8.23
N ASP A 400 -9.45 -11.32 8.93
CA ASP A 400 -8.28 -12.14 9.24
C ASP A 400 -7.66 -12.70 7.95
N ALA A 401 -8.49 -13.34 7.11
CA ALA A 401 -8.09 -13.89 5.83
C ALA A 401 -7.47 -12.84 4.89
N ALA A 402 -8.07 -11.65 4.81
CA ALA A 402 -7.54 -10.55 4.00
C ALA A 402 -6.20 -10.04 4.54
N SER A 403 -6.08 -9.85 5.85
CA SER A 403 -4.84 -9.38 6.47
C SER A 403 -3.68 -10.35 6.21
N GLU A 404 -3.92 -11.65 6.35
CA GLU A 404 -2.90 -12.68 6.12
C GLU A 404 -2.50 -12.76 4.65
N ALA A 405 -3.48 -12.82 3.74
CA ALA A 405 -3.22 -12.92 2.31
C ALA A 405 -2.49 -11.68 1.77
N LEU A 406 -2.83 -10.48 2.25
CA LEU A 406 -2.16 -9.23 1.84
C LEU A 406 -0.77 -9.09 2.46
N ARG A 407 -0.57 -9.48 3.73
CA ARG A 407 0.77 -9.55 4.33
C ARG A 407 1.68 -10.50 3.54
N ALA A 408 1.19 -11.68 3.15
CA ALA A 408 1.96 -12.65 2.39
C ALA A 408 2.41 -12.09 1.02
N VAL A 409 1.52 -11.37 0.32
CA VAL A 409 1.83 -10.76 -0.98
C VAL A 409 2.76 -9.55 -0.84
N ALA A 410 2.58 -8.75 0.21
CA ALA A 410 3.36 -7.54 0.47
C ALA A 410 4.65 -7.78 1.25
N LEU A 411 4.99 -9.03 1.61
CA LEU A 411 6.07 -9.36 2.54
C LEU A 411 7.41 -8.71 2.17
N SER A 412 7.78 -8.78 0.89
CA SER A 412 9.02 -8.16 0.40
C SER A 412 9.02 -6.62 0.52
N SER A 413 7.87 -5.98 0.33
CA SER A 413 7.71 -4.53 0.52
C SER A 413 7.75 -4.16 2.01
N LEU A 414 7.15 -4.98 2.88
CA LEU A 414 7.17 -4.78 4.33
C LEU A 414 8.60 -4.87 4.89
N TYR A 415 9.37 -5.91 4.51
CA TYR A 415 10.77 -6.05 4.92
C TYR A 415 11.67 -4.95 4.36
N ARG A 416 11.46 -4.51 3.11
CA ARG A 416 12.19 -3.37 2.54
C ARG A 416 12.03 -2.11 3.38
N HIS A 417 10.90 -1.97 4.06
CA HIS A 417 10.59 -0.80 4.87
C HIS A 417 10.80 -1.00 6.37
N ASP A 418 11.42 -2.11 6.80
CA ASP A 418 11.72 -2.40 8.20
C ASP A 418 10.46 -2.47 9.07
N VAL A 419 9.40 -3.11 8.54
CA VAL A 419 8.15 -3.35 9.27
C VAL A 419 8.24 -4.67 10.02
N ASP A 420 7.91 -4.64 11.32
CA ASP A 420 7.79 -5.84 12.16
C ASP A 420 6.50 -6.61 11.84
N VAL A 421 6.61 -7.53 10.87
CA VAL A 421 5.48 -8.32 10.39
C VAL A 421 4.98 -9.34 11.42
N GLU A 422 5.88 -9.86 12.26
CA GLU A 422 5.55 -10.90 13.25
C GLU A 422 4.66 -10.32 14.35
N SER A 423 5.07 -9.21 14.96
CA SER A 423 4.26 -8.53 15.99
C SER A 423 2.90 -8.09 15.47
N ILE A 424 2.83 -7.59 14.22
CA ILE A 424 1.56 -7.22 13.58
C ILE A 424 0.66 -8.45 13.39
N ALA A 425 1.22 -9.57 12.94
CA ALA A 425 0.47 -10.81 12.76
C ALA A 425 -0.11 -11.35 14.08
N GLU A 426 0.67 -11.28 15.17
CA GLU A 426 0.23 -11.62 16.54
C GLU A 426 -0.84 -10.69 17.10
N GLY A 427 -1.05 -9.55 16.44
CA GLY A 427 -2.13 -8.62 16.74
C GLY A 427 -1.71 -7.42 17.58
N ASP A 428 -0.43 -7.06 17.59
CA ASP A 428 0.04 -5.84 18.24
C ASP A 428 -0.43 -4.59 17.47
N LEU A 429 -1.20 -3.74 18.16
CA LEU A 429 -1.61 -2.44 17.62
C LEU A 429 -0.42 -1.51 17.46
N HIS A 430 0.54 -1.56 18.38
CA HIS A 430 1.61 -0.59 18.49
C HIS A 430 2.64 -0.79 17.37
N ALA A 431 2.98 -2.03 17.03
CA ALA A 431 3.72 -2.35 15.80
C ALA A 431 3.01 -1.84 14.53
N THR A 432 1.68 -1.99 14.45
CA THR A 432 0.89 -1.47 13.31
C THR A 432 0.91 0.06 13.24
N ILE A 433 0.77 0.75 14.39
CA ILE A 433 0.87 2.21 14.52
C ILE A 433 2.25 2.70 14.09
N GLU A 434 3.30 2.05 14.58
CA GLU A 434 4.67 2.37 14.23
C GLU A 434 4.91 2.25 12.73
N ALA A 435 4.52 1.12 12.15
CA ALA A 435 4.66 0.88 10.71
C ALA A 435 3.90 1.94 9.92
N ALA A 436 2.63 2.18 10.24
CA ALA A 436 1.82 3.18 9.54
C ALA A 436 2.39 4.60 9.66
N PHE A 437 2.90 4.99 10.84
CA PHE A 437 3.57 6.28 11.05
C PHE A 437 4.85 6.39 10.21
N ASN A 438 5.74 5.39 10.29
CA ASN A 438 7.02 5.41 9.58
C ASN A 438 6.82 5.47 8.06
N LEU A 439 5.87 4.71 7.53
CA LEU A 439 5.54 4.74 6.11
C LEU A 439 4.85 6.06 5.72
N SER A 440 4.02 6.64 6.58
CA SER A 440 3.37 7.93 6.30
C SER A 440 4.36 9.09 6.26
N VAL A 441 5.35 9.08 7.15
CA VAL A 441 6.44 10.06 7.15
C VAL A 441 7.30 9.93 5.89
N ARG A 442 7.59 8.69 5.46
CA ARG A 442 8.38 8.43 4.24
C ARG A 442 7.68 8.84 2.94
N ASP A 443 6.37 8.66 2.84
CA ASP A 443 5.60 9.09 1.66
C ASP A 443 5.55 10.62 1.54
N GLY A 444 5.64 11.34 2.67
CA GLY A 444 5.75 12.79 2.71
C GLY A 444 4.43 13.53 2.52
N GLU A 445 3.30 12.83 2.40
CA GLU A 445 1.97 13.42 2.30
C GLU A 445 1.15 13.22 3.60
N PRO A 446 1.23 14.14 4.57
CA PRO A 446 0.65 13.92 5.91
C PRO A 446 -0.88 13.88 5.93
N ASP A 447 -1.55 14.40 4.89
CA ASP A 447 -3.02 14.38 4.77
C ASP A 447 -3.56 13.07 4.20
N THR A 448 -2.84 12.43 3.29
CA THR A 448 -3.35 11.32 2.48
C THR A 448 -2.70 9.99 2.84
N ALA A 449 -1.45 9.99 3.28
CA ALA A 449 -0.73 8.78 3.66
C ALA A 449 -1.40 8.01 4.80
N VAL A 450 -2.02 8.72 5.75
CA VAL A 450 -2.76 8.14 6.89
C VAL A 450 -4.00 7.35 6.47
N TYR A 451 -4.43 7.44 5.21
CA TYR A 451 -5.51 6.64 4.66
C TYR A 451 -5.06 5.23 4.25
N LEU A 452 -3.75 5.00 4.14
CA LEU A 452 -3.16 3.73 3.70
C LEU A 452 -3.71 3.24 2.35
N ARG A 453 -3.90 4.17 1.40
CA ARG A 453 -4.37 3.87 0.04
C ARG A 453 -3.19 3.47 -0.85
N PRO A 454 -3.40 2.66 -1.90
CA PRO A 454 -2.36 2.31 -2.87
C PRO A 454 -2.05 3.45 -3.86
N GLN A 455 -1.81 4.67 -3.35
CA GLN A 455 -1.60 5.88 -4.15
C GLN A 455 -0.17 6.45 -4.05
N ALA A 456 0.65 5.89 -3.15
CA ALA A 456 2.06 6.28 -3.01
C ALA A 456 2.81 6.19 -4.35
N ARG A 457 3.78 7.10 -4.53
CA ARG A 457 4.62 7.11 -5.75
C ARG A 457 5.50 5.86 -5.83
N ASP A 458 6.02 5.41 -4.69
CA ASP A 458 6.80 4.18 -4.60
C ASP A 458 5.88 2.95 -4.67
N ALA A 459 6.25 2.01 -5.55
CA ALA A 459 5.56 0.72 -5.68
C ALA A 459 5.65 -0.13 -4.40
N SER A 460 6.76 -0.11 -3.66
CA SER A 460 6.86 -0.85 -2.39
C SER A 460 5.92 -0.29 -1.33
N LEU A 461 5.85 1.05 -1.19
CA LEU A 461 4.92 1.70 -0.27
C LEU A 461 3.45 1.34 -0.57
N ARG A 462 3.05 1.29 -1.84
CA ARG A 462 1.67 0.92 -2.21
C ARG A 462 1.28 -0.47 -1.68
N GLY A 463 2.16 -1.46 -1.82
CA GLY A 463 1.90 -2.81 -1.31
C GLY A 463 1.85 -2.85 0.22
N ALA A 464 2.77 -2.15 0.89
CA ALA A 464 2.80 -2.06 2.34
C ALA A 464 1.55 -1.38 2.93
N TYR A 465 1.08 -0.28 2.31
CA TYR A 465 -0.13 0.42 2.72
C TYR A 465 -1.38 -0.45 2.67
N VAL A 466 -1.59 -1.19 1.56
CA VAL A 466 -2.75 -2.06 1.43
C VAL A 466 -2.73 -3.19 2.47
N SER A 467 -1.55 -3.74 2.75
CA SER A 467 -1.38 -4.74 3.82
C SER A 467 -1.74 -4.16 5.19
N LEU A 468 -1.16 -3.01 5.56
CA LEU A 468 -1.45 -2.37 6.84
C LEU A 468 -2.91 -1.92 6.95
N ALA A 469 -3.55 -1.52 5.84
CA ALA A 469 -4.97 -1.15 5.83
C ALA A 469 -5.87 -2.34 6.23
N ALA A 470 -5.52 -3.55 5.77
CA ALA A 470 -6.22 -4.77 6.17
C ALA A 470 -5.97 -5.11 7.65
N ASP A 471 -4.74 -4.93 8.15
CA ASP A 471 -4.43 -5.09 9.58
C ASP A 471 -5.17 -4.08 10.46
N VAL A 472 -5.27 -2.83 10.06
CA VAL A 472 -6.04 -1.81 10.78
C VAL A 472 -7.52 -2.19 10.85
N ALA A 473 -8.10 -2.64 9.73
CA ALA A 473 -9.49 -3.10 9.71
C ALA A 473 -9.71 -4.30 10.65
N ARG A 474 -8.80 -5.28 10.65
CA ARG A 474 -8.83 -6.44 11.54
C ARG A 474 -8.70 -6.06 13.02
N LEU A 475 -7.69 -5.25 13.37
CA LEU A 475 -7.36 -4.94 14.77
C LEU A 475 -8.33 -3.96 15.43
N CYS A 476 -9.01 -3.13 14.63
CA CYS A 476 -9.97 -2.13 15.12
C CYS A 476 -11.43 -2.61 15.06
N GLU A 477 -11.70 -3.76 14.43
CA GLU A 477 -13.04 -4.34 14.36
C GLU A 477 -13.62 -4.54 15.77
N ASN A 478 -14.85 -4.05 15.98
CA ASN A 478 -15.56 -4.07 17.26
C ASN A 478 -14.81 -3.41 18.44
N ASN A 479 -13.71 -2.70 18.19
CA ASN A 479 -12.86 -2.11 19.21
C ASN A 479 -12.63 -0.61 18.95
N PRO A 480 -13.58 0.26 19.38
CA PRO A 480 -13.46 1.70 19.19
C PRO A 480 -12.29 2.32 19.97
N ALA A 481 -11.87 1.72 21.08
CA ALA A 481 -10.68 2.19 21.80
C ALA A 481 -9.42 2.06 20.95
N ARG A 482 -9.16 0.87 20.37
CA ARG A 482 -8.04 0.65 19.45
C ARG A 482 -8.12 1.56 18.23
N ALA A 483 -9.31 1.78 17.68
CA ALA A 483 -9.52 2.69 16.56
C ALA A 483 -9.16 4.16 16.88
N ILE A 484 -9.58 4.66 18.05
CA ILE A 484 -9.24 6.01 18.52
C ILE A 484 -7.74 6.12 18.79
N THR A 485 -7.15 5.12 19.46
CA THR A 485 -5.70 5.07 19.72
C THR A 485 -4.91 5.06 18.41
N TYR A 486 -5.26 4.21 17.44
CA TYR A 486 -4.63 4.19 16.13
C TYR A 486 -4.75 5.55 15.42
N MET A 487 -5.96 6.14 15.39
CA MET A 487 -6.20 7.42 14.75
C MET A 487 -5.35 8.54 15.36
N LEU A 488 -5.33 8.66 16.69
CA LEU A 488 -4.59 9.69 17.40
C LEU A 488 -3.08 9.51 17.23
N VAL A 489 -2.57 8.31 17.55
CA VAL A 489 -1.12 8.08 17.59
C VAL A 489 -0.52 8.03 16.19
N THR A 490 -1.20 7.46 15.18
CA THR A 490 -0.68 7.42 13.81
C THR A 490 -0.86 8.77 13.11
N ALA A 491 -2.12 9.21 12.94
CA ALA A 491 -2.41 10.38 12.12
C ALA A 491 -2.06 11.69 12.84
N GLY A 492 -2.27 11.74 14.16
CA GLY A 492 -1.87 12.88 14.98
C GLY A 492 -0.37 13.08 15.07
N SER A 493 0.40 12.01 15.31
CA SER A 493 1.87 12.13 15.31
C SER A 493 2.41 12.47 13.93
N SER A 494 1.84 11.95 12.85
CA SER A 494 2.22 12.31 11.48
C SER A 494 2.01 13.81 11.19
N LYS A 495 0.90 14.38 11.68
CA LYS A 495 0.65 15.83 11.59
C LYS A 495 1.62 16.65 12.42
N ILE A 496 1.88 16.25 13.66
CA ILE A 496 2.85 16.91 14.54
C ILE A 496 4.24 16.89 13.89
N PHE A 497 4.66 15.75 13.35
CA PHE A 497 5.93 15.62 12.62
C PHE A 497 6.06 16.66 11.51
N HIS A 498 5.05 16.75 10.63
CA HIS A 498 5.07 17.71 9.54
C HIS A 498 5.06 19.17 10.01
N LEU A 499 4.33 19.50 11.09
CA LEU A 499 4.37 20.84 11.69
C LEU A 499 5.76 21.19 12.24
N VAL A 500 6.41 20.24 12.90
CA VAL A 500 7.76 20.43 13.45
C VAL A 500 8.77 20.63 12.33
N VAL A 501 8.76 19.77 11.29
CA VAL A 501 9.64 19.91 10.11
C VAL A 501 9.46 21.28 9.44
N LYS A 502 8.22 21.74 9.30
CA LYS A 502 7.92 23.07 8.75
C LYS A 502 8.47 24.20 9.62
N LYS A 503 8.49 24.04 10.95
CA LYS A 503 9.01 25.03 11.90
C LYS A 503 10.55 25.05 11.94
N SER A 504 11.20 23.89 11.95
CA SER A 504 12.66 23.77 12.08
C SER A 504 13.42 24.13 10.80
N GLY A 505 12.74 24.30 9.65
CA GLY A 505 13.41 24.57 8.37
C GLY A 505 14.22 23.38 7.84
N THR A 506 14.10 22.22 8.48
CA THR A 506 14.81 20.97 8.14
C THR A 506 14.37 20.36 6.80
N ALA A 507 13.43 20.99 6.08
CA ALA A 507 13.19 20.71 4.67
C ALA A 507 14.45 20.91 3.78
N SER A 508 15.48 21.60 4.31
CA SER A 508 16.79 21.80 3.67
C SER A 508 17.95 21.04 4.33
N ALA A 509 17.69 20.29 5.40
CA ALA A 509 18.70 19.53 6.15
C ALA A 509 18.95 18.14 5.53
N GLY A 510 20.10 17.54 5.84
CA GLY A 510 20.50 16.24 5.28
C GLY A 510 19.56 15.10 5.71
N ALA A 511 19.67 13.95 5.03
CA ALA A 511 18.83 12.77 5.34
C ALA A 511 18.98 12.26 6.78
N GLU A 512 20.15 12.45 7.40
CA GLU A 512 20.45 12.05 8.78
C GLU A 512 19.68 12.88 9.81
N ASP A 513 19.62 14.21 9.63
CA ASP A 513 18.92 15.12 10.54
C ASP A 513 17.40 14.85 10.56
N ALA A 514 16.84 14.52 9.40
CA ALA A 514 15.43 14.15 9.27
C ALA A 514 15.11 12.84 10.00
N LEU A 515 16.01 11.85 9.93
CA LEU A 515 15.87 10.56 10.60
C LEU A 515 15.99 10.72 12.13
N GLU A 516 16.92 11.53 12.61
CA GLU A 516 17.06 11.82 14.05
C GLU A 516 15.83 12.54 14.61
N LEU A 517 15.31 13.52 13.87
CA LEU A 517 14.08 14.23 14.23
C LEU A 517 12.88 13.27 14.28
N GLN A 518 12.75 12.37 13.31
CA GLN A 518 11.73 11.32 13.31
C GLN A 518 11.84 10.45 14.56
N LYS A 519 13.06 10.01 14.91
CA LYS A 519 13.30 9.19 16.10
C LYS A 519 12.92 9.91 17.40
N LYS A 520 13.28 11.20 17.56
CA LYS A 520 12.92 12.01 18.73
C LYS A 520 11.41 12.19 18.86
N ILE A 521 10.72 12.50 17.76
CA ILE A 521 9.26 12.68 17.76
C ILE A 521 8.56 11.36 18.09
N LYS A 522 9.04 10.26 17.50
CA LYS A 522 8.55 8.90 17.80
C LYS A 522 8.68 8.59 19.29
N GLN A 523 9.84 8.86 19.90
CA GLN A 523 10.09 8.63 21.32
C GLN A 523 9.24 9.52 22.23
N TYR A 524 9.09 10.81 21.88
CA TYR A 524 8.35 11.78 22.68
C TYR A 524 6.83 11.54 22.66
N LEU A 525 6.28 11.13 21.51
CA LEU A 525 4.85 10.83 21.34
C LEU A 525 4.52 9.35 21.62
N SER A 526 5.47 8.55 22.10
CA SER A 526 5.31 7.12 22.37
C SER A 526 4.79 6.29 21.17
N VAL A 527 5.14 6.68 19.94
CA VAL A 527 4.77 5.92 18.75
C VAL A 527 5.49 4.57 18.76
N GLY A 528 4.75 3.47 18.68
CA GLY A 528 5.29 2.10 18.74
C GLY A 528 5.55 1.56 20.15
N ARG A 529 5.25 2.32 21.20
CA ARG A 529 5.28 1.82 22.60
C ARG A 529 3.89 1.37 23.02
N THR A 530 3.83 0.43 23.96
CA THR A 530 2.61 -0.06 24.62
C THR A 530 2.02 0.97 25.60
N ASP A 531 1.80 2.18 25.07
CA ASP A 531 1.22 3.33 25.77
C ASP A 531 -0.22 3.55 25.30
N ASN A 532 -1.04 4.13 26.18
CA ASN A 532 -2.44 4.40 25.86
C ASN A 532 -2.64 5.75 25.15
N ALA A 533 -3.83 5.95 24.55
CA ALA A 533 -4.18 7.18 23.85
C ALA A 533 -4.12 8.44 24.74
N LEU A 534 -4.36 8.28 26.03
CA LEU A 534 -4.31 9.38 26.99
C LEU A 534 -2.87 9.88 27.20
N ASN A 535 -1.88 8.99 27.27
CA ASN A 535 -0.47 9.36 27.35
C ASN A 535 -0.06 10.17 26.10
N TRP A 536 -0.40 9.67 24.91
CA TRP A 536 -0.19 10.41 23.66
C TRP A 536 -0.84 11.80 23.70
N SER A 537 -2.05 11.92 24.26
CA SER A 537 -2.80 13.18 24.29
C SER A 537 -2.10 14.27 25.12
N TRP A 538 -1.50 13.89 26.26
CA TRP A 538 -0.72 14.80 27.09
C TRP A 538 0.54 15.30 26.36
N HIS A 539 1.28 14.38 25.74
CA HIS A 539 2.47 14.72 24.96
C HIS A 539 2.12 15.52 23.69
N ALA A 540 1.05 15.18 22.99
CA ALA A 540 0.56 15.89 21.81
C ALA A 540 0.21 17.35 22.13
N THR A 541 -0.37 17.59 23.31
CA THR A 541 -0.66 18.95 23.78
C THR A 541 0.61 19.79 23.86
N ALA A 542 1.64 19.29 24.56
CA ALA A 542 2.94 19.96 24.65
C ALA A 542 3.64 20.09 23.29
N ALA A 543 3.59 19.05 22.44
CA ALA A 543 4.20 19.06 21.12
C ALA A 543 3.57 20.07 20.17
N LEU A 544 2.24 20.20 20.14
CA LEU A 544 1.53 21.18 19.31
C LEU A 544 1.80 22.63 19.75
N ILE A 545 1.97 22.85 21.07
CA ILE A 545 2.42 24.14 21.60
C ILE A 545 3.86 24.41 21.15
N GLY A 546 4.75 23.43 21.33
CA GLY A 546 6.17 23.52 20.95
C GLY A 546 6.41 23.67 19.45
N ALA A 547 5.52 23.13 18.59
CA ALA A 547 5.60 23.24 17.13
C ALA A 547 5.14 24.60 16.58
N SER A 548 4.62 25.49 17.44
CA SER A 548 4.06 26.77 16.99
C SER A 548 5.10 27.88 16.83
N THR A 549 4.83 28.80 15.89
CA THR A 549 5.59 30.05 15.65
C THR A 549 4.87 31.30 16.18
N SER A 550 3.61 31.19 16.59
CA SER A 550 2.78 32.33 17.03
C SER A 550 2.90 32.57 18.54
N ASN A 551 3.49 33.70 18.93
CA ASN A 551 3.49 34.15 20.34
C ASN A 551 2.14 34.70 20.82
N SER A 552 1.15 34.84 19.92
CA SER A 552 -0.17 35.37 20.27
C SER A 552 -1.18 34.27 20.61
N TRP A 553 -1.84 34.46 21.76
CA TRP A 553 -2.90 33.65 22.40
C TRP A 553 -2.62 32.16 22.50
N GLU A 554 -2.83 31.60 23.68
CA GLU A 554 -2.60 30.18 23.99
C GLU A 554 -3.70 29.26 23.44
N LEU A 555 -4.18 29.55 22.23
CA LEU A 555 -5.21 28.79 21.54
C LEU A 555 -4.57 28.09 20.34
N ARG A 556 -4.71 26.77 20.22
CA ARG A 556 -4.20 25.90 19.14
C ARG A 556 -5.25 24.88 18.73
N GLN A 557 -4.97 24.08 17.71
CA GLN A 557 -5.86 23.03 17.21
C GLN A 557 -6.25 22.12 18.37
N GLY A 558 -7.48 22.25 18.87
CA GLY A 558 -7.99 21.44 19.96
C GLY A 558 -7.50 21.80 21.36
N ILE A 559 -6.75 22.90 21.54
CA ILE A 559 -6.09 23.24 22.82
C ILE A 559 -6.34 24.71 23.21
N VAL A 560 -6.68 24.98 24.47
CA VAL A 560 -6.89 26.32 25.02
C VAL A 560 -6.14 26.51 26.34
N GLY A 561 -5.33 27.56 26.45
CA GLY A 561 -4.63 27.95 27.68
C GLY A 561 -5.53 28.66 28.68
N VAL A 562 -5.38 28.33 29.96
CA VAL A 562 -6.16 28.87 31.08
C VAL A 562 -5.26 29.52 32.13
N ARG A 563 -5.77 30.53 32.86
CA ARG A 563 -5.01 31.24 33.89
C ARG A 563 -4.91 30.38 35.15
N THR A 564 -3.70 30.25 35.69
CA THR A 564 -3.44 29.51 36.95
C THR A 564 -2.99 30.41 38.10
N GLY A 565 -2.47 31.62 37.81
CA GLY A 565 -1.95 32.54 38.82
C GLY A 565 -2.96 33.58 39.30
N LYS A 566 -2.88 33.91 40.61
CA LYS A 566 -3.63 35.00 41.25
C LYS A 566 -3.03 36.36 40.89
N GLN A 567 -3.23 36.84 39.66
CA GLN A 567 -2.99 38.25 39.35
C GLN A 567 -4.18 39.09 39.82
N ARG A 568 -3.93 40.31 40.35
CA ARG A 568 -4.98 41.22 40.83
C ARG A 568 -6.02 41.45 39.72
N GLY A 569 -7.25 40.97 39.93
CA GLY A 569 -8.38 41.13 39.00
C GLY A 569 -8.56 40.03 37.95
N ALA A 570 -7.83 38.91 38.04
CA ALA A 570 -7.98 37.77 37.13
C ALA A 570 -8.48 36.51 37.86
N ASN A 571 -9.49 35.85 37.31
CA ASN A 571 -10.03 34.60 37.87
C ASN A 571 -9.14 33.42 37.46
N ALA A 572 -8.53 32.74 38.43
CA ALA A 572 -7.76 31.53 38.20
C ALA A 572 -8.69 30.33 37.95
N PHE A 573 -8.26 29.42 37.10
CA PHE A 573 -9.04 28.25 36.71
C PHE A 573 -9.40 27.35 37.91
N ASP A 574 -8.45 27.12 38.82
CA ASP A 574 -8.68 26.30 40.01
C ASP A 574 -9.70 26.94 40.96
N ASP A 575 -9.58 28.26 41.17
CA ASP A 575 -10.51 29.00 42.02
C ASP A 575 -11.94 28.94 41.45
N GLN A 576 -12.10 29.10 40.13
CA GLN A 576 -13.41 29.00 39.47
C GLN A 576 -13.94 27.57 39.38
N LEU A 577 -13.07 26.57 39.24
CA LEU A 577 -13.48 25.17 39.31
C LEU A 577 -13.97 24.84 40.72
N SER A 578 -13.24 25.26 41.75
CA SER A 578 -13.65 25.09 43.16
C SER A 578 -14.95 25.83 43.47
N GLU A 579 -15.14 27.05 42.97
CA GLU A 579 -16.40 27.79 43.10
C GLU A 579 -17.57 27.07 42.42
N ALA A 580 -17.34 26.53 41.21
CA ALA A 580 -18.34 25.73 40.51
C ALA A 580 -18.68 24.42 41.24
N LEU A 581 -17.70 23.82 41.92
CA LEU A 581 -17.87 22.62 42.75
C LEU A 581 -18.65 22.95 44.05
N GLY A 582 -18.43 24.12 44.65
CA GLY A 582 -19.16 24.56 45.84
C GLY A 582 -20.66 24.80 45.60
N ASN A 583 -21.06 25.03 44.34
CA ASN A 583 -22.44 25.37 43.94
C ASN A 583 -23.15 24.22 43.20
N LEU A 584 -22.73 22.97 43.39
CA LEU A 584 -23.19 21.86 42.54
C LEU A 584 -24.68 21.52 42.63
N ASN A 585 -25.44 21.90 43.68
CA ASN A 585 -26.91 21.73 43.74
C ASN A 585 -27.45 20.37 43.22
N GLY A 586 -26.74 19.25 43.47
CA GLY A 586 -27.10 17.91 42.97
C GLY A 586 -26.74 17.60 41.51
N ARG A 587 -25.82 18.37 40.91
CA ARG A 587 -25.31 18.20 39.53
C ARG A 587 -24.03 17.36 39.49
N LEU A 588 -23.68 16.91 38.27
CA LEU A 588 -22.49 16.09 38.02
C LEU A 588 -21.20 16.90 38.15
N TYR A 589 -20.11 16.20 38.45
CA TYR A 589 -18.76 16.79 38.45
C TYR A 589 -18.45 17.44 37.09
N PRO A 590 -17.92 18.69 37.03
CA PRO A 590 -17.70 19.40 35.77
C PRO A 590 -16.74 18.66 34.83
N ALA A 591 -17.23 18.24 33.66
CA ALA A 591 -16.46 17.41 32.72
C ALA A 591 -15.20 18.11 32.19
N ILE A 592 -15.19 19.45 32.13
CA ILE A 592 -14.04 20.27 31.71
C ILE A 592 -12.80 20.04 32.58
N ALA A 593 -12.96 19.58 33.82
CA ALA A 593 -11.86 19.20 34.69
C ALA A 593 -11.00 18.07 34.10
N PHE A 594 -11.61 17.15 33.35
CA PHE A 594 -10.93 15.99 32.74
C PHE A 594 -10.31 16.30 31.36
N SER A 595 -10.25 17.57 30.96
CA SER A 595 -9.57 17.99 29.72
C SER A 595 -8.18 18.60 29.97
N GLN A 596 -7.75 18.68 31.24
CA GLN A 596 -6.57 19.44 31.65
C GLN A 596 -5.25 18.71 31.41
N SER A 597 -4.21 19.48 31.15
CA SER A 597 -2.80 19.06 31.21
C SER A 597 -1.90 20.26 31.51
N GLY A 598 -0.85 20.03 32.29
CA GLY A 598 0.21 21.01 32.54
C GLY A 598 1.32 20.87 31.52
N VAL A 599 1.85 21.99 31.03
CA VAL A 599 3.07 22.02 30.21
C VAL A 599 4.13 22.82 30.94
N LYS A 600 5.22 22.15 31.31
CA LYS A 600 6.38 22.79 31.95
C LYS A 600 7.17 23.56 30.89
N LYS A 601 7.10 24.88 30.93
CA LYS A 601 7.96 25.80 30.17
C LYS A 601 9.20 26.16 31.02
N PRO A 602 10.28 26.70 30.44
CA PRO A 602 11.50 27.02 31.19
C PRO A 602 11.30 27.93 32.41
N SER A 603 10.34 28.86 32.35
CA SER A 603 10.10 29.84 33.41
C SER A 603 8.87 29.58 34.29
N HIS A 604 7.91 28.76 33.84
CA HIS A 604 6.66 28.49 34.54
C HIS A 604 5.96 27.25 33.98
N THR A 605 5.05 26.66 34.76
CA THR A 605 4.11 25.66 34.25
C THR A 605 2.84 26.36 33.80
N GLN A 606 2.43 26.13 32.56
CA GLN A 606 1.19 26.67 32.01
C GLN A 606 0.17 25.54 31.85
N ARG A 607 -1.10 25.77 32.22
CA ARG A 607 -2.16 24.78 32.06
C ARG A 607 -2.98 25.00 30.80
N TYR A 608 -3.36 23.89 30.19
CA TYR A 608 -4.14 23.85 28.97
C TYR A 608 -5.30 22.86 29.11
N LEU A 609 -6.41 23.21 28.48
CA LEU A 609 -7.54 22.32 28.21
C LEU A 609 -7.38 21.77 26.79
N SER A 610 -7.54 20.48 26.61
CA SER A 610 -7.34 19.80 25.33
C SER A 610 -8.48 18.83 25.04
N ILE A 611 -9.09 18.96 23.86
CA ILE A 611 -10.08 17.98 23.39
C ILE A 611 -9.46 16.60 23.17
N PHE A 612 -8.14 16.55 22.88
CA PHE A 612 -7.42 15.28 22.75
C PHE A 612 -7.32 14.57 24.09
N ASN A 613 -7.13 15.27 25.21
CA ASN A 613 -7.14 14.65 26.55
C ASN A 613 -8.50 14.00 26.85
N THR A 614 -9.60 14.67 26.50
CA THR A 614 -10.95 14.10 26.62
C THR A 614 -11.09 12.86 25.73
N LEU A 615 -10.64 12.92 24.47
CA LEU A 615 -10.72 11.79 23.54
C LEU A 615 -9.83 10.59 23.96
N GLY A 616 -8.62 10.85 24.48
CA GLY A 616 -7.74 9.83 25.02
C GLY A 616 -8.31 9.17 26.29
N LEU A 617 -8.97 9.95 27.16
CA LEU A 617 -9.68 9.41 28.31
C LEU A 617 -10.89 8.58 27.88
N ILE A 618 -11.64 9.01 26.87
CA ILE A 618 -12.73 8.24 26.26
C ILE A 618 -12.20 6.90 25.73
N ALA A 619 -11.07 6.88 25.02
CA ALA A 619 -10.45 5.65 24.54
C ALA A 619 -10.10 4.70 25.70
N ASN A 620 -9.43 5.20 26.74
CA ASN A 620 -9.09 4.40 27.93
C ASN A 620 -10.34 3.85 28.64
N LEU A 621 -11.44 4.60 28.67
CA LEU A 621 -12.70 4.12 29.26
C LEU A 621 -13.35 3.05 28.38
N LEU A 622 -13.29 3.17 27.05
CA LEU A 622 -13.83 2.17 26.11
C LEU A 622 -13.06 0.83 26.12
N GLU A 623 -11.82 0.81 26.63
CA GLU A 623 -11.04 -0.41 26.89
C GLU A 623 -11.54 -1.19 28.11
N LEU A 624 -12.35 -0.58 28.98
CA LEU A 624 -12.94 -1.27 30.13
C LEU A 624 -14.02 -2.24 29.64
N ASP A 625 -13.61 -3.44 29.28
CA ASP A 625 -14.50 -4.56 29.00
C ASP A 625 -14.85 -5.26 30.32
N ALA A 626 -16.10 -5.13 30.77
CA ALA A 626 -16.61 -5.92 31.89
C ALA A 626 -17.40 -7.13 31.39
N PRO A 627 -17.12 -8.35 31.89
CA PRO A 627 -18.07 -9.44 31.85
C PRO A 627 -19.39 -9.02 32.49
N ALA A 628 -20.51 -9.58 32.02
CA ALA A 628 -21.83 -9.25 32.55
C ALA A 628 -21.88 -9.46 34.09
N GLY A 629 -22.00 -8.36 34.84
CA GLY A 629 -22.16 -8.39 36.30
C GLY A 629 -21.00 -7.81 37.13
N GLU A 630 -19.88 -7.41 36.52
CA GLU A 630 -18.80 -6.71 37.24
C GLU A 630 -19.08 -5.21 37.43
N ASP A 631 -18.76 -4.71 38.63
CA ASP A 631 -18.87 -3.28 38.99
C ASP A 631 -17.74 -2.47 38.34
N LEU A 632 -18.09 -1.69 37.32
CA LEU A 632 -17.15 -0.83 36.60
C LEU A 632 -16.83 0.48 37.33
N LYS A 633 -17.54 0.81 38.42
CA LYS A 633 -17.40 2.12 39.09
C LYS A 633 -15.98 2.36 39.59
N LYS A 634 -15.32 1.36 40.17
CA LYS A 634 -13.94 1.50 40.67
C LYS A 634 -12.92 1.69 39.53
N PRO A 635 -12.88 0.85 38.47
CA PRO A 635 -12.05 1.10 37.29
C PRO A 635 -12.26 2.48 36.66
N ILE A 636 -13.52 2.92 36.50
CA ILE A 636 -13.87 4.25 35.97
C ILE A 636 -13.30 5.35 36.88
N THR A 637 -13.55 5.25 38.18
CA THR A 637 -13.07 6.23 39.17
C THR A 637 -11.55 6.36 39.14
N ASN A 638 -10.83 5.24 39.00
CA ASN A 638 -9.37 5.25 38.87
C ASN A 638 -8.90 5.98 37.61
N GLN A 639 -9.55 5.77 36.45
CA GLN A 639 -9.19 6.48 35.21
C GLN A 639 -9.48 7.99 35.32
N LEU A 640 -10.62 8.38 35.91
CA LEU A 640 -10.95 9.80 36.12
C LEU A 640 -9.97 10.49 37.08
N ASN A 641 -9.56 9.82 38.16
CA ASN A 641 -8.61 10.37 39.13
C ASN A 641 -7.21 10.57 38.54
N LYS A 642 -6.76 9.74 37.59
CA LYS A 642 -5.48 9.94 36.88
C LYS A 642 -5.40 11.30 36.18
N VAL A 643 -6.51 11.75 35.58
CA VAL A 643 -6.56 13.04 34.88
C VAL A 643 -6.77 14.19 35.87
N ARG A 644 -7.52 13.96 36.96
CA ARG A 644 -7.79 14.97 38.00
C ARG A 644 -6.51 15.52 38.63
N ASN A 645 -5.47 14.69 38.77
CA ASN A 645 -4.18 15.10 39.32
C ASN A 645 -3.33 15.95 38.34
N THR A 646 -3.89 16.39 37.21
CA THR A 646 -3.28 17.27 36.19
C THR A 646 -1.83 16.88 35.85
N PRO A 647 -1.63 15.92 34.94
CA PRO A 647 -0.29 15.49 34.56
C PRO A 647 0.47 16.65 33.92
N THR A 648 1.74 16.79 34.28
CA THR A 648 2.63 17.83 33.75
C THR A 648 3.65 17.19 32.81
N VAL A 649 3.73 17.70 31.58
CA VAL A 649 4.66 17.24 30.54
C VAL A 649 5.63 18.37 30.17
N SER A 650 6.90 18.03 29.98
CA SER A 650 7.93 18.99 29.57
C SER A 650 7.71 19.48 28.13
N LEU A 651 7.85 20.79 27.90
CA LEU A 651 7.80 21.35 26.56
C LEU A 651 8.98 20.81 25.72
N PRO A 652 8.75 20.23 24.54
CA PRO A 652 9.83 19.71 23.72
C PRO A 652 10.61 20.86 23.07
N ASN A 653 11.94 20.79 23.13
CA ASN A 653 12.81 21.72 22.43
C ASN A 653 13.18 21.14 21.05
N TRP A 654 12.45 21.57 20.02
CA TRP A 654 12.68 21.12 18.65
C TRP A 654 13.85 21.83 17.94
N ALA A 655 14.42 22.89 18.54
CA ALA A 655 15.41 23.77 17.90
C ALA A 655 16.87 23.42 18.25
N ASP A 656 17.13 22.86 19.43
CA ASP A 656 18.46 22.37 19.79
C ASP A 656 18.68 20.98 19.19
N LEU A 657 19.08 20.98 17.92
CA LEU A 657 19.74 19.86 17.27
C LEU A 657 21.18 19.81 17.81
N VAL A 658 21.55 18.66 18.37
CA VAL A 658 22.79 18.33 19.11
C VAL A 658 22.74 18.64 20.63
N SER A 659 22.98 17.58 21.41
CA SER A 659 23.06 17.43 22.87
C SER A 659 21.74 17.35 23.65
N ILE A 660 21.40 16.13 24.06
CA ILE A 660 20.65 15.87 25.29
C ILE A 660 21.55 14.94 26.10
N ASP A 661 22.33 15.51 27.03
CA ASP A 661 22.65 14.78 28.24
C ASP A 661 21.38 14.79 29.10
N GLY A 662 21.05 13.62 29.63
CA GLY A 662 19.94 13.45 30.54
C GLY A 662 20.20 14.19 31.83
N ASP A 663 19.21 14.95 32.29
CA ASP A 663 19.17 15.43 33.66
C ASP A 663 17.83 15.03 34.29
N ASP A 664 17.99 14.52 35.50
CA ASP A 664 17.03 13.80 36.30
C ASP A 664 15.77 14.60 36.63
N ALA A 665 14.65 13.89 36.64
CA ALA A 665 13.41 14.35 37.22
C ALA A 665 13.54 14.42 38.75
N SER A 666 13.58 15.64 39.29
CA SER A 666 13.27 15.87 40.70
C SER A 666 11.77 15.69 40.92
N GLY A 667 11.40 14.64 41.67
CA GLY A 667 10.05 14.47 42.17
C GLY A 667 9.67 15.58 43.14
N ASP A 668 8.47 16.12 42.96
CA ASP A 668 7.78 16.88 43.99
C ASP A 668 6.64 16.03 44.51
N ASP A 669 6.66 15.87 45.83
CA ASP A 669 5.74 15.10 46.64
C ASP A 669 4.43 15.86 46.92
N ASP A 670 3.44 15.07 47.29
CA ASP A 670 2.02 15.32 47.53
C ASP A 670 1.56 16.67 48.14
N ASN A 671 0.35 17.06 47.75
CA ASN A 671 -0.64 17.64 48.67
C ASN A 671 -2.07 17.43 48.12
N ALA A 672 -2.69 16.30 48.47
CA ALA A 672 -4.12 16.09 48.28
C ALA A 672 -4.89 16.76 49.43
N SER A 673 -5.65 17.82 49.15
CA SER A 673 -6.68 18.31 50.08
C SER A 673 -7.80 17.27 50.20
N PRO A 674 -8.44 17.11 51.38
CA PRO A 674 -9.62 16.26 51.50
C PRO A 674 -10.71 16.80 50.58
N ALA A 675 -11.26 15.96 49.70
CA ALA A 675 -12.41 16.32 48.87
C ALA A 675 -13.62 16.56 49.79
N ASP A 676 -14.31 17.67 49.59
CA ASP A 676 -15.58 17.99 50.25
C ASP A 676 -16.63 16.91 49.94
N ASP A 677 -17.55 16.61 50.86
CA ASP A 677 -18.54 15.53 50.71
C ASP A 677 -19.39 15.71 49.44
N ASN A 678 -19.65 16.96 49.04
CA ASN A 678 -20.38 17.31 47.80
C ASN A 678 -19.61 16.95 46.52
N GLU A 679 -18.29 17.13 46.48
CA GLU A 679 -17.46 16.79 45.32
C GLU A 679 -17.46 15.28 45.07
N ARG A 680 -17.38 14.51 46.16
CA ARG A 680 -17.43 13.05 46.11
C ARG A 680 -18.77 12.55 45.57
N ILE A 681 -19.89 13.09 46.06
CA ILE A 681 -21.24 12.73 45.59
C ILE A 681 -21.40 13.04 44.09
N ALA A 682 -20.94 14.21 43.65
CA ALA A 682 -21.05 14.61 42.25
C ALA A 682 -20.14 13.77 41.31
N LEU A 683 -18.97 13.34 41.80
CA LEU A 683 -18.09 12.43 41.08
C LEU A 683 -18.70 11.03 41.00
N GLU A 684 -19.25 10.50 42.10
CA GLU A 684 -19.96 9.21 42.13
C GLU A 684 -21.14 9.23 41.14
N ALA A 685 -21.92 10.32 41.09
CA ALA A 685 -23.00 10.48 40.12
C ALA A 685 -22.50 10.51 38.66
N LEU A 686 -21.36 11.14 38.37
CA LEU A 686 -20.74 11.13 37.04
C LEU A 686 -20.27 9.72 36.66
N VAL A 687 -19.64 9.01 37.59
CA VAL A 687 -19.20 7.62 37.41
C VAL A 687 -20.37 6.72 37.02
N GLU A 688 -21.54 6.89 37.65
CA GLU A 688 -22.75 6.15 37.26
C GLU A 688 -23.23 6.47 35.84
N GLN A 689 -23.09 7.73 35.39
CA GLN A 689 -23.43 8.07 34.00
C GLN A 689 -22.43 7.45 33.01
N VAL A 690 -21.14 7.44 33.35
CA VAL A 690 -20.09 6.81 32.53
C VAL A 690 -20.29 5.30 32.44
N GLU A 691 -20.63 4.65 33.55
CA GLU A 691 -20.94 3.21 33.58
C GLU A 691 -22.13 2.87 32.65
N ARG A 692 -23.23 3.63 32.73
CA ARG A 692 -24.37 3.46 31.81
C ARG A 692 -23.98 3.69 30.35
N TRP A 693 -23.11 4.67 30.09
CA TRP A 693 -22.60 4.92 28.74
C TRP A 693 -21.74 3.77 28.23
N LEU A 694 -20.90 3.16 29.06
CA LEU A 694 -20.13 1.96 28.68
C LEU A 694 -21.03 0.77 28.35
N GLN A 695 -22.14 0.59 29.07
CA GLN A 695 -23.15 -0.43 28.75
C GLN A 695 -23.82 -0.20 27.39
N ILE A 696 -24.04 1.06 27.00
CA ILE A 696 -24.51 1.42 25.66
C ILE A 696 -23.43 1.09 24.63
N CYS A 697 -22.18 1.49 24.88
CA CYS A 697 -21.07 1.25 23.96
C CYS A 697 -20.82 -0.24 23.74
N ALA A 698 -20.89 -1.07 24.78
CA ALA A 698 -20.72 -2.52 24.67
C ALA A 698 -21.70 -3.16 23.68
N GLN A 699 -22.94 -2.67 23.62
CA GLN A 699 -23.96 -3.13 22.66
C GLN A 699 -23.72 -2.57 21.24
N LEU A 700 -23.10 -1.39 21.11
CA LEU A 700 -22.78 -0.78 19.81
C LEU A 700 -21.51 -1.34 19.16
N LYS A 701 -20.58 -1.89 19.96
CA LYS A 701 -19.29 -2.41 19.48
C LYS A 701 -19.46 -3.37 18.30
N VAL A 702 -20.45 -4.26 18.32
CA VAL A 702 -20.71 -5.25 17.24
C VAL A 702 -21.04 -4.63 15.88
N TYR A 703 -21.48 -3.38 15.84
CA TYR A 703 -21.79 -2.69 14.58
C TYR A 703 -20.58 -1.93 14.04
N PHE A 704 -19.48 -1.82 14.77
CA PHE A 704 -18.35 -0.96 14.44
C PHE A 704 -17.29 -1.69 13.61
N HIS A 705 -17.31 -1.44 12.30
CA HIS A 705 -16.44 -2.04 11.28
C HIS A 705 -15.60 -0.97 10.56
N PRO A 706 -14.57 -0.39 11.22
CA PRO A 706 -13.79 0.69 10.64
C PRO A 706 -12.83 0.22 9.55
N SER A 707 -12.56 1.09 8.58
CA SER A 707 -11.42 0.98 7.66
C SER A 707 -10.34 2.00 8.04
N ALA A 708 -9.09 1.77 7.62
CA ALA A 708 -8.03 2.77 7.76
C ALA A 708 -8.40 4.13 7.12
N VAL A 709 -9.10 4.09 5.98
CA VAL A 709 -9.61 5.28 5.29
C VAL A 709 -10.59 6.06 6.16
N LEU A 710 -11.56 5.40 6.80
CA LEU A 710 -12.52 6.04 7.71
C LEU A 710 -11.78 6.78 8.83
N LEU A 711 -10.84 6.11 9.50
CA LEU A 711 -10.11 6.68 10.64
C LEU A 711 -9.26 7.90 10.23
N GLY A 712 -8.53 7.80 9.12
CA GLY A 712 -7.76 8.93 8.61
C GLY A 712 -8.64 10.10 8.16
N LYS A 713 -9.83 9.83 7.59
CA LYS A 713 -10.79 10.87 7.19
C LYS A 713 -11.41 11.59 8.39
N ILE A 714 -11.79 10.86 9.45
CA ILE A 714 -12.25 11.43 10.71
C ILE A 714 -11.17 12.37 11.27
N TRP A 715 -9.93 11.89 11.35
CA TRP A 715 -8.81 12.69 11.85
C TRP A 715 -8.63 14.00 11.08
N ASN A 716 -8.53 13.96 9.76
CA ASN A 716 -8.30 15.18 8.97
C ASN A 716 -9.46 16.17 9.13
N ARG A 717 -10.71 15.68 9.09
CA ARG A 717 -11.88 16.56 9.28
C ARG A 717 -11.85 17.19 10.66
N LEU A 718 -11.55 16.42 11.70
CA LEU A 718 -11.41 16.92 13.06
C LEU A 718 -10.31 17.98 13.11
N TYR A 719 -9.09 17.64 12.70
CA TYR A 719 -7.92 18.51 12.77
C TYR A 719 -8.17 19.87 12.08
N PHE A 720 -8.66 19.88 10.84
CA PHE A 720 -8.95 21.12 10.13
C PHE A 720 -10.15 21.88 10.71
N SER A 721 -11.14 21.20 11.28
CA SER A 721 -12.24 21.88 11.98
C SER A 721 -11.74 22.57 13.24
N LEU A 722 -10.89 21.91 14.03
CA LEU A 722 -10.25 22.47 15.21
C LEU A 722 -9.36 23.68 14.86
N ASP A 723 -8.60 23.60 13.77
CA ASP A 723 -7.76 24.70 13.29
C ASP A 723 -8.58 25.92 12.86
N ASN A 724 -9.68 25.69 12.14
CA ASN A 724 -10.60 26.75 11.72
C ASN A 724 -11.29 27.42 12.91
N ILE A 725 -11.80 26.64 13.87
CA ILE A 725 -12.41 27.17 15.11
C ILE A 725 -11.39 28.00 15.89
N SER A 726 -10.18 27.47 16.06
CA SER A 726 -9.09 28.15 16.77
C SER A 726 -8.73 29.48 16.10
N SER A 727 -8.60 29.48 14.78
CA SER A 727 -8.27 30.68 14.00
C SER A 727 -9.36 31.74 14.09
N ASN A 728 -10.64 31.34 14.04
CA ASN A 728 -11.77 32.26 14.12
C ASN A 728 -11.92 32.88 15.52
N MET A 729 -11.71 32.07 16.57
CA MET A 729 -11.67 32.53 17.96
C MET A 729 -10.49 33.47 18.24
N ARG A 730 -9.39 33.36 17.47
CA ARG A 730 -8.28 34.32 17.53
C ARG A 730 -8.59 35.70 16.93
N MET A 731 -9.68 35.83 16.17
CA MET A 731 -10.06 37.09 15.51
C MET A 731 -11.26 37.79 16.15
N SER A 732 -11.92 37.17 17.14
CA SER A 732 -13.18 37.64 17.73
C SER A 732 -13.00 38.72 18.82
N SER A 733 -13.89 39.71 18.88
CA SER A 733 -13.85 40.91 19.76
C SER A 733 -14.09 40.66 21.26
N ASP A 734 -13.69 41.64 22.10
CA ASP A 734 -13.66 41.64 23.58
C ASP A 734 -14.89 41.08 24.34
N LYS A 735 -16.13 41.12 23.82
CA LYS A 735 -17.30 40.51 24.54
C LYS A 735 -17.26 38.97 24.58
N VAL A 736 -16.55 38.33 23.63
CA VAL A 736 -16.32 36.87 23.62
C VAL A 736 -15.25 36.48 24.65
N ASP A 737 -14.51 37.44 25.24
CA ASP A 737 -13.40 37.18 26.15
C ASP A 737 -13.82 36.51 27.48
N GLN A 738 -15.02 36.78 27.98
CA GLN A 738 -15.47 36.28 29.29
C GLN A 738 -15.86 34.80 29.29
N GLU A 739 -16.13 34.18 28.15
CA GLU A 739 -16.53 32.76 28.06
C GLU A 739 -15.71 31.99 27.00
N ARG A 740 -14.55 32.53 26.59
CA ARG A 740 -13.79 32.01 25.45
C ARG A 740 -13.37 30.55 25.64
N CYS A 741 -12.87 30.14 26.81
CA CYS A 741 -12.38 28.76 26.99
C CYS A 741 -13.52 27.74 26.90
N VAL A 742 -14.63 27.97 27.61
CA VAL A 742 -15.80 27.08 27.62
C VAL A 742 -16.46 27.04 26.24
N LYS A 743 -16.58 28.19 25.56
CA LYS A 743 -17.14 28.26 24.20
C LYS A 743 -16.28 27.53 23.18
N THR A 744 -14.96 27.64 23.32
CA THR A 744 -14.02 26.95 22.43
C THR A 744 -14.08 25.44 22.65
N MET A 745 -14.09 24.97 23.90
CA MET A 745 -14.23 23.55 24.23
C MET A 745 -15.56 22.98 23.74
N GLU A 746 -16.67 23.73 23.87
CA GLU A 746 -17.96 23.32 23.28
C GLU A 746 -17.86 23.14 21.76
N LEU A 747 -17.25 24.09 21.04
CA LEU A 747 -17.10 23.98 19.59
C LEU A 747 -16.17 22.85 19.17
N PHE A 748 -15.12 22.57 19.95
CA PHE A 748 -14.27 21.40 19.75
C PHE A 748 -15.05 20.09 19.93
N SER A 749 -15.92 20.01 20.93
CA SER A 749 -16.83 18.87 21.11
C SER A 749 -17.76 18.67 19.92
N TRP A 750 -18.36 19.75 19.42
CA TRP A 750 -19.20 19.68 18.22
C TRP A 750 -18.42 19.30 16.97
N ALA A 751 -17.17 19.79 16.83
CA ALA A 751 -16.29 19.42 15.73
C ALA A 751 -15.95 17.92 15.76
N LEU A 752 -15.72 17.35 16.94
CA LEU A 752 -15.49 15.92 17.13
C LEU A 752 -16.71 15.08 16.76
N ILE A 753 -17.90 15.42 17.30
CA ILE A 753 -19.15 14.72 16.96
C ILE A 753 -19.40 14.77 15.45
N ASN A 754 -19.25 15.95 14.84
CA ASN A 754 -19.46 16.14 13.41
C ASN A 754 -18.43 15.41 12.55
N ALA A 755 -17.17 15.33 13.01
CA ALA A 755 -16.12 14.65 12.29
C ALA A 755 -16.38 13.14 12.19
N CYS A 756 -16.74 12.52 13.32
CA CYS A 756 -17.18 11.12 13.33
C CYS A 756 -18.43 10.95 12.46
N LEU A 757 -19.44 11.81 12.61
CA LEU A 757 -20.73 11.64 11.95
C LEU A 757 -20.62 11.65 10.43
N VAL A 758 -20.03 12.71 9.88
CA VAL A 758 -19.99 12.91 8.43
C VAL A 758 -19.18 11.80 7.76
N GLU A 759 -18.04 11.43 8.35
CA GLU A 759 -17.17 10.43 7.74
C GLU A 759 -17.66 8.99 7.98
N GLU A 760 -18.31 8.68 9.11
CA GLU A 760 -18.95 7.37 9.29
C GLU A 760 -20.14 7.16 8.35
N VAL A 761 -20.95 8.19 8.09
CA VAL A 761 -22.05 8.06 7.15
C VAL A 761 -21.54 7.68 5.76
N ASP A 762 -20.42 8.27 5.32
CA ASP A 762 -19.84 8.08 3.99
C ASP A 762 -18.94 6.83 3.86
N TYR A 763 -18.22 6.44 4.92
CA TYR A 763 -17.13 5.47 4.82
C TYR A 763 -17.25 4.24 5.74
N HIS A 764 -18.15 4.24 6.72
CA HIS A 764 -18.34 3.07 7.60
C HIS A 764 -18.96 1.90 6.83
N HIS A 765 -18.31 0.74 6.90
CA HIS A 765 -18.79 -0.48 6.24
C HIS A 765 -20.04 -1.04 6.93
N ARG A 766 -21.00 -1.48 6.12
CA ARG A 766 -22.27 -2.06 6.56
C ARG A 766 -22.70 -3.13 5.56
N GLU A 767 -23.50 -4.08 6.02
CA GLU A 767 -24.04 -5.14 5.17
C GLU A 767 -25.11 -4.61 4.20
N ASP A 768 -25.90 -3.60 4.61
CA ASP A 768 -26.93 -2.95 3.79
C ASP A 768 -26.44 -1.65 3.14
N ASP A 769 -26.52 -1.56 1.81
CA ASP A 769 -26.03 -0.42 1.00
C ASP A 769 -27.15 0.53 0.50
N THR A 770 -28.37 0.38 1.00
CA THR A 770 -29.56 1.12 0.54
C THR A 770 -29.73 2.50 1.20
N LEU A 771 -28.65 3.29 1.29
CA LEU A 771 -28.78 4.67 1.77
C LEU A 771 -29.51 5.54 0.73
N GLN A 772 -30.66 6.08 1.12
CA GLN A 772 -31.34 7.15 0.40
C GLN A 772 -31.09 8.47 1.13
N GLY A 773 -30.52 9.46 0.43
CA GLY A 773 -30.22 10.79 0.97
C GLY A 773 -28.73 11.09 1.09
N ALA A 774 -28.41 12.37 1.28
CA ALA A 774 -27.05 12.85 1.50
C ALA A 774 -26.98 13.57 2.85
N ILE A 775 -25.86 13.43 3.55
CA ILE A 775 -25.61 14.21 4.77
C ILE A 775 -24.95 15.54 4.42
N ASP A 776 -25.38 16.62 5.08
CA ASP A 776 -24.67 17.90 5.00
C ASP A 776 -23.23 17.73 5.53
N ARG A 777 -22.25 18.05 4.69
CA ARG A 777 -20.81 17.94 4.99
C ARG A 777 -20.22 19.18 5.66
N SER A 778 -21.02 20.20 5.95
CA SER A 778 -20.56 21.44 6.58
C SER A 778 -20.04 21.20 8.00
N ASN A 779 -19.01 21.95 8.41
CA ASN A 779 -18.41 21.84 9.75
C ASN A 779 -18.94 22.96 10.67
N PRO A 780 -19.13 22.69 11.98
CA PRO A 780 -19.53 23.71 12.94
C PRO A 780 -18.43 24.78 13.09
N ARG A 781 -18.84 26.05 13.13
CA ARG A 781 -17.92 27.21 13.28
C ARG A 781 -18.24 28.10 14.47
N SER A 782 -19.52 28.33 14.76
CA SER A 782 -19.99 29.27 15.78
C SER A 782 -20.99 28.67 16.76
N SER A 783 -21.71 27.61 16.37
CA SER A 783 -22.64 26.86 17.22
C SER A 783 -22.73 25.39 16.79
N GLY A 784 -23.31 24.55 17.67
CA GLY A 784 -23.64 23.16 17.39
C GLY A 784 -24.96 22.95 16.64
N GLU A 785 -25.68 24.03 16.29
CA GLU A 785 -27.00 23.98 15.64
C GLU A 785 -26.99 23.09 14.39
N LEU A 786 -25.97 23.26 13.56
CA LEU A 786 -25.76 22.49 12.34
C LEU A 786 -25.71 20.98 12.61
N VAL A 787 -25.01 20.58 13.68
CA VAL A 787 -24.81 19.17 14.02
C VAL A 787 -26.12 18.58 14.52
N ILE A 788 -26.87 19.31 15.36
CA ILE A 788 -28.19 18.87 15.87
C ILE A 788 -29.17 18.63 14.71
N LYS A 789 -29.21 19.55 13.73
CA LYS A 789 -30.09 19.40 12.55
C LYS A 789 -29.82 18.10 11.77
N LYS A 790 -28.56 17.68 11.65
CA LYS A 790 -28.19 16.42 10.97
C LYS A 790 -28.81 15.19 11.66
N PHE A 791 -28.84 15.17 12.99
CA PHE A 791 -29.47 14.07 13.74
C PHE A 791 -30.99 14.06 13.69
N MET A 792 -31.61 15.22 13.47
CA MET A 792 -33.07 15.37 13.48
C MET A 792 -33.73 15.13 12.10
N ALA A 793 -32.96 15.09 11.00
CA ALA A 793 -33.46 14.86 9.64
C ALA A 793 -34.68 15.73 9.29
N LEU A 794 -34.56 17.05 9.55
CA LEU A 794 -35.68 18.00 9.46
C LEU A 794 -36.13 18.30 8.03
N THR A 795 -35.39 17.86 7.01
CA THR A 795 -35.64 18.17 5.60
C THR A 795 -36.00 16.92 4.80
N PRO A 796 -37.00 16.95 3.89
CA PRO A 796 -37.30 15.83 3.01
C PRO A 796 -36.09 15.49 2.12
N GLY A 797 -35.56 14.27 2.26
CA GLY A 797 -34.35 13.81 1.55
C GLY A 797 -33.09 13.73 2.41
N ASP A 798 -33.14 14.18 3.67
CA ASP A 798 -32.08 13.95 4.63
C ASP A 798 -31.99 12.45 4.97
N ILE A 799 -30.76 11.98 5.16
CA ILE A 799 -30.50 10.60 5.59
C ILE A 799 -30.96 10.40 7.03
N ASP A 800 -31.71 9.34 7.32
CA ASP A 800 -32.05 9.01 8.70
C ASP A 800 -30.86 8.34 9.39
N ILE A 801 -30.17 9.11 10.25
CA ILE A 801 -28.95 8.66 10.91
C ILE A 801 -29.31 7.71 12.05
N THR A 802 -28.93 6.44 11.96
CA THR A 802 -29.17 5.43 13.01
C THR A 802 -27.86 5.02 13.72
N PRO A 803 -27.92 4.35 14.89
CA PRO A 803 -26.71 3.88 15.57
C PRO A 803 -25.98 2.75 14.84
N THR A 804 -26.68 1.96 14.01
CA THR A 804 -26.03 0.97 13.12
C THR A 804 -25.33 1.65 11.95
N ILE A 805 -25.81 2.83 11.56
CA ILE A 805 -25.19 3.65 10.54
C ILE A 805 -23.86 4.23 11.07
N ALA A 806 -23.93 4.96 12.18
CA ALA A 806 -22.80 5.71 12.73
C ALA A 806 -22.49 5.31 14.19
N PRO A 807 -22.05 4.06 14.45
CA PRO A 807 -21.89 3.55 15.81
C PRO A 807 -20.85 4.33 16.62
N LEU A 808 -19.68 4.69 16.05
CA LEU A 808 -18.68 5.50 16.76
C LEU A 808 -19.25 6.87 17.10
N THR A 809 -20.00 7.47 16.18
CA THR A 809 -20.66 8.76 16.41
C THR A 809 -21.63 8.68 17.58
N PHE A 810 -22.46 7.63 17.65
CA PHE A 810 -23.36 7.46 18.79
C PHE A 810 -22.59 7.22 20.10
N MET A 811 -21.49 6.46 20.08
CA MET A 811 -20.62 6.29 21.26
C MET A 811 -20.00 7.62 21.71
N ILE A 812 -19.51 8.44 20.78
CA ILE A 812 -18.90 9.74 21.07
C ILE A 812 -19.95 10.79 21.50
N ALA A 813 -21.07 10.89 20.77
CA ALA A 813 -22.11 11.90 21.01
C ALA A 813 -22.94 11.63 22.28
N SER A 814 -22.99 10.38 22.74
CA SER A 814 -23.65 10.01 24.01
C SER A 814 -22.71 10.02 25.22
N CYS A 815 -21.42 10.30 25.02
CA CYS A 815 -20.41 10.26 26.08
C CYS A 815 -20.63 11.38 27.12
N PRO A 816 -20.74 11.04 28.42
CA PRO A 816 -20.97 12.05 29.46
C PRO A 816 -19.87 13.09 29.58
N LEU A 817 -18.62 12.69 29.35
CA LEU A 817 -17.47 13.60 29.39
C LEU A 817 -17.48 14.62 28.24
N LEU A 818 -18.03 14.25 27.09
CA LEU A 818 -18.13 15.15 25.94
C LEU A 818 -19.37 16.05 26.02
N LEU A 819 -20.52 15.47 26.39
CA LEU A 819 -21.76 16.22 26.61
C LEU A 819 -21.63 17.24 27.75
N GLY A 820 -20.86 16.93 28.80
CA GLY A 820 -20.56 17.84 29.89
C GLY A 820 -19.67 19.04 29.51
N LEU A 821 -19.13 19.08 28.29
CA LEU A 821 -18.44 20.26 27.73
C LEU A 821 -19.39 21.18 26.95
N ILE A 822 -20.65 20.79 26.76
CA ILE A 822 -21.64 21.51 25.96
C ILE A 822 -22.64 22.16 26.92
N LYS A 823 -22.83 23.48 26.78
CA LYS A 823 -23.77 24.27 27.60
C LYS A 823 -25.20 23.71 27.49
N ASP A 824 -26.00 23.78 28.53
CA ASP A 824 -27.44 23.50 28.40
C ASP A 824 -28.16 24.62 27.61
N GLY A 825 -29.39 24.38 27.17
CA GLY A 825 -30.28 25.38 26.56
C GLY A 825 -30.42 25.34 25.03
N SER A 826 -31.00 26.40 24.46
CA SER A 826 -31.34 26.51 23.04
C SER A 826 -30.10 26.67 22.14
N ARG A 827 -30.19 26.15 20.91
CA ARG A 827 -29.16 26.12 19.87
C ARG A 827 -29.73 26.59 18.55
N GLY A 828 -29.91 27.91 18.44
CA GLY A 828 -30.40 28.58 17.24
C GLY A 828 -31.72 29.30 17.48
N THR A 829 -32.41 29.66 16.40
CA THR A 829 -33.68 30.42 16.46
C THR A 829 -34.93 29.54 16.50
N GLY A 830 -34.79 28.22 16.32
CA GLY A 830 -35.90 27.26 16.35
C GLY A 830 -36.18 26.75 17.77
N ARG A 831 -37.47 26.66 18.14
CA ARG A 831 -37.92 26.16 19.46
C ARG A 831 -37.53 24.69 19.72
N GLU A 832 -37.29 23.92 18.68
CA GLU A 832 -36.98 22.48 18.74
C GLU A 832 -35.48 22.17 18.80
N LEU A 833 -34.60 23.15 18.64
CA LEU A 833 -33.15 22.94 18.62
C LEU A 833 -32.59 23.17 20.02
N THR A 834 -32.78 22.22 20.91
CA THR A 834 -32.29 22.27 22.30
C THR A 834 -31.39 21.08 22.61
N MET A 835 -30.55 21.20 23.65
CA MET A 835 -29.77 20.05 24.12
C MET A 835 -30.65 18.91 24.63
N GLU A 836 -31.76 19.22 25.30
CA GLU A 836 -32.75 18.24 25.74
C GLU A 836 -33.35 17.46 24.56
N SER A 837 -33.76 18.15 23.50
CA SER A 837 -34.25 17.48 22.29
C SER A 837 -33.18 16.63 21.64
N PHE A 838 -31.92 17.08 21.59
CA PHE A 838 -30.81 16.32 21.00
C PHE A 838 -30.55 15.01 21.77
N VAL A 839 -30.44 15.08 23.11
CA VAL A 839 -30.25 13.89 23.97
C VAL A 839 -31.45 12.94 23.86
N THR A 840 -32.66 13.49 23.76
CA THR A 840 -33.88 12.70 23.56
C THR A 840 -33.88 11.99 22.19
N THR A 841 -33.44 12.66 21.13
CA THR A 841 -33.29 12.07 19.79
C THR A 841 -32.27 10.93 19.81
N LEU A 842 -31.10 11.12 20.44
CA LEU A 842 -30.10 10.06 20.60
C LEU A 842 -30.69 8.84 21.34
N GLY A 843 -31.37 9.07 22.47
CA GLY A 843 -32.00 8.01 23.25
C GLY A 843 -33.09 7.27 22.49
N THR A 844 -33.87 7.97 21.68
CA THR A 844 -34.93 7.37 20.84
C THR A 844 -34.34 6.47 19.77
N LYS A 845 -33.28 6.93 19.10
CA LYS A 845 -32.58 6.16 18.05
C LYS A 845 -31.84 4.94 18.60
N LEU A 846 -31.29 5.02 19.82
CA LEU A 846 -30.72 3.85 20.52
C LEU A 846 -31.78 2.82 20.88
N LYS A 847 -32.94 3.27 21.40
CA LYS A 847 -34.07 2.37 21.71
C LYS A 847 -34.63 1.67 20.48
N ALA A 848 -34.60 2.32 19.32
CA ALA A 848 -35.08 1.75 18.06
C ALA A 848 -34.33 0.47 17.64
N ILE A 849 -33.08 0.29 18.09
CA ILE A 849 -32.28 -0.93 17.85
C ILE A 849 -32.20 -1.85 19.08
N GLY A 850 -33.11 -1.68 20.04
CA GLY A 850 -33.21 -2.55 21.23
C GLY A 850 -32.31 -2.17 22.41
N ILE A 851 -31.51 -1.10 22.31
CA ILE A 851 -30.64 -0.66 23.41
C ILE A 851 -31.49 0.13 24.42
N GLN A 852 -31.75 -0.46 25.59
CA GLN A 852 -32.49 0.19 26.68
C GLN A 852 -31.62 1.25 27.38
N ALA A 853 -31.45 2.40 26.75
CA ALA A 853 -30.69 3.53 27.29
C ALA A 853 -31.60 4.58 27.95
N LYS A 854 -31.29 4.95 29.20
CA LYS A 854 -31.73 6.22 29.81
C LYS A 854 -30.56 7.20 29.79
N LEU A 855 -30.40 7.93 28.67
CA LEU A 855 -29.51 9.10 28.63
C LEU A 855 -30.13 10.21 29.48
N SER A 856 -29.37 10.75 30.44
CA SER A 856 -29.85 11.81 31.32
C SER A 856 -29.54 13.19 30.73
N ASN A 857 -30.54 14.09 30.70
CA ASN A 857 -30.33 15.50 30.30
C ASN A 857 -29.44 16.26 31.29
N GLN A 858 -29.26 15.74 32.52
CA GLN A 858 -28.42 16.34 33.56
C GLN A 858 -26.92 16.25 33.26
N VAL A 859 -26.53 15.60 32.16
CA VAL A 859 -25.14 15.38 31.75
C VAL A 859 -24.53 16.61 31.05
N THR A 860 -25.34 17.56 30.59
CA THR A 860 -24.87 18.80 29.94
C THR A 860 -24.37 19.83 30.95
N CYS A 861 -23.54 20.78 30.50
CA CYS A 861 -22.97 21.82 31.37
C CYS A 861 -24.02 22.87 31.75
N ALA A 862 -24.31 23.01 33.05
CA ALA A 862 -25.25 24.01 33.55
C ALA A 862 -24.78 25.45 33.28
N ASP A 863 -25.72 26.39 33.10
CA ASP A 863 -25.40 27.81 32.80
C ASP A 863 -24.57 28.48 33.91
N GLU A 864 -24.80 28.12 35.18
CA GLU A 864 -24.04 28.62 36.33
C GLU A 864 -22.58 28.15 36.28
N THR A 865 -22.36 26.84 36.12
CA THR A 865 -21.02 26.24 35.94
C THR A 865 -20.30 26.84 34.73
N TRP A 866 -21.02 27.01 33.62
CA TRP A 866 -20.49 27.59 32.38
C TRP A 866 -19.96 29.02 32.59
N LYS A 867 -20.77 29.89 33.20
CA LYS A 867 -20.40 31.28 33.48
C LYS A 867 -19.22 31.39 34.44
N THR A 868 -19.21 30.55 35.48
CA THR A 868 -18.14 30.51 36.48
C THR A 868 -16.81 30.13 35.83
N ILE A 869 -16.77 29.04 35.06
CA ILE A 869 -15.52 28.54 34.45
C ILE A 869 -15.07 29.41 33.27
N GLY A 870 -15.98 30.07 32.56
CA GLY A 870 -15.68 30.87 31.36
C GLY A 870 -14.66 31.98 31.58
N ALA A 871 -14.63 32.59 32.77
CA ALA A 871 -13.83 33.76 33.12
C ALA A 871 -12.31 33.50 33.27
N THR A 872 -11.82 32.34 32.82
CA THR A 872 -10.48 31.82 33.13
C THR A 872 -9.49 31.87 31.96
N THR A 873 -9.90 32.43 30.81
CA THR A 873 -9.08 32.40 29.58
C THR A 873 -7.88 33.37 29.66
N VAL A 874 -6.70 32.94 29.22
CA VAL A 874 -5.50 33.81 29.13
C VAL A 874 -5.72 34.91 28.08
N SER A 875 -5.78 36.20 28.49
CA SER A 875 -5.91 37.35 27.59
C SER A 875 -4.56 38.03 27.30
N LYS A 876 -4.54 38.97 26.33
CA LYS A 876 -3.30 39.52 25.74
C LYS A 876 -2.52 40.54 26.59
N THR A 877 -2.80 40.76 27.87
CA THR A 877 -2.15 41.89 28.59
C THR A 877 -1.65 41.54 29.99
N GLY A 878 -0.34 41.76 30.19
CA GLY A 878 0.35 41.59 31.46
C GLY A 878 1.87 41.78 31.44
N SER A 879 2.46 42.54 30.52
CA SER A 879 3.83 43.08 30.68
C SER A 879 3.80 44.61 30.77
N SER A 880 3.24 45.14 31.87
CA SER A 880 3.55 46.51 32.26
C SER A 880 4.91 46.53 32.95
N ALA A 881 5.98 46.52 32.16
CA ALA A 881 7.25 47.09 32.63
C ALA A 881 7.06 48.61 32.60
N THR A 882 6.77 49.20 33.75
CA THR A 882 6.73 50.65 33.97
C THR A 882 8.15 51.23 33.88
N GLY A 883 8.72 51.26 32.67
CA GLY A 883 9.84 52.12 32.35
C GLY A 883 9.32 53.52 32.08
N LYS A 884 9.29 54.39 33.10
CA LYS A 884 9.09 55.83 32.91
C LYS A 884 10.13 56.36 31.89
N PRO A 885 9.74 57.03 30.80
CA PRO A 885 10.71 57.82 30.04
C PRO A 885 11.10 59.05 30.86
N LYS A 886 12.39 59.22 31.15
CA LYS A 886 12.93 60.49 31.66
C LYS A 886 12.73 61.57 30.58
N PRO A 887 12.27 62.78 30.93
CA PRO A 887 12.18 63.88 29.97
C PRO A 887 13.59 64.39 29.66
N VAL A 888 13.88 64.58 28.37
CA VAL A 888 15.06 65.27 27.88
C VAL A 888 14.86 66.75 28.19
N GLN A 889 15.69 67.31 29.06
CA GLN A 889 15.88 68.75 29.18
C GLN A 889 16.53 69.26 27.89
N ALA A 890 15.85 70.19 27.25
CA ALA A 890 16.46 71.11 26.30
C ALA A 890 17.17 72.19 27.12
N ASP A 891 18.50 72.22 27.06
CA ASP A 891 19.28 73.43 27.32
C ASP A 891 19.97 73.78 26.00
N GLY A 892 19.61 74.95 25.48
CA GLY A 892 20.41 75.66 24.49
C GLY A 892 21.26 76.68 25.22
N GLU A 893 22.58 76.48 25.16
CA GLU A 893 23.66 77.46 24.86
C GLU A 893 25.01 76.74 24.96
#